data_AF-A0A1V4X3E0-F1
#
_entry.id   AF-A0A1V4X3E0-F1
#
_cell.length_a   1.000
_cell.length_b   1.000
_cell.length_c   1.000
_cell.angle_alpha   90.00
_cell.angle_beta   90.00
_cell.angle_gamma   90.00
#
_symmetry.space_group_name_H-M   'P 1'
#
loop_
_entity.id
_entity.type
_entity.pdbx_description
1 polymer ?
#
loop_
_entity_poly.entity_id
_entity_poly.type
_entity_poly.pdbx_seq_one_letter_code
_entity_poly.pdbx_strand_id
1 'polypeptide(L)'
;MKAKLEEVLKEKERELKLYRRFLELRSYCERKIFPGIDAPIREHVETLEGIIEKLIPDPKDRTEEMFSGEIFALLGTIYLHDVSLMKEFDWPLNGNILNARDMDVKGAFMNYEIARRLDIPEGAVEAVNALSYAHLVKKVPLETEITDNASKAIIRNMKVFEYLFNFAHLLVDVFFTDLSHKSLKRYSDHELALRPGEAVLDVDSREGIISIQYNCRVPYETHMLESVKRYVESMFVRFKNHVNGKLGFQYREIVWVITSNFYYERDVFRIPKVLPYFEFEGVPVQRWDEASVVLDKLFNERSVVVAGEVSAGKTTLLTYFVLPQLTTVHENVYYCELWSQPTKELRDVMGKRHKIPRVDDLDITSLCKTLLRRGPCFFVIDGLERIVFMEQGEREKLIRFVEFMLGEPGAYFVLCGEKETFFDWYRVFQGMQISSLYELKVFERTSYGRVPENPRRIEGSTHTPPLGENFPKSAAETDGFVREALQRIEYDGDLALIMSVFVDAAGPIMKRYDVDDIYRETAVPHERIIPLVASLRDSGILREIEYQGNSYFALANRVLREPLWSVLDLGQFEEKKMLRNSLGNFIVNETFLDDETLDLAERWHNRFVMTKEEMGITLASLIARGRDWKVLFDAANRSEPSIDIQPILKLLYSEDAQKRKNAISLLVEINDKDMINPLLLHLKEEDVLEIKNLVIQGIGQTGKKRAIIAIMNTLREIGDRDLKLRALDFLQSLFGDNSHNILTEIKEIEEDPVITKRIDELLRA
;
A
#
# COMPACT_ATOMS: atom_id res chain seq x y z
N MET A 1 -18.48 30.93 -62.02
CA MET A 1 -18.78 29.60 -61.43
C MET A 1 -17.60 28.65 -61.57
N LYS A 2 -17.06 28.41 -62.78
CA LYS A 2 -15.88 27.57 -63.02
C LYS A 2 -14.60 28.01 -62.28
N ALA A 3 -14.27 29.31 -62.29
CA ALA A 3 -13.13 29.86 -61.55
C ALA A 3 -13.23 29.69 -60.02
N LYS A 4 -14.43 29.89 -59.45
CA LYS A 4 -14.70 29.64 -58.02
C LYS A 4 -14.56 28.15 -57.66
N LEU A 5 -14.94 27.26 -58.58
CA LEU A 5 -14.82 25.81 -58.36
C LEU A 5 -13.36 25.34 -58.41
N GLU A 6 -12.56 25.91 -59.32
CA GLU A 6 -11.11 25.64 -59.43
C GLU A 6 -10.32 26.18 -58.22
N GLU A 7 -10.76 27.30 -57.65
CA GLU A 7 -10.18 27.88 -56.44
C GLU A 7 -10.45 26.99 -55.22
N VAL A 8 -11.71 26.54 -55.04
CA VAL A 8 -12.10 25.58 -53.99
C VAL A 8 -11.40 24.22 -54.16
N LEU A 9 -11.24 23.73 -55.40
CA LEU A 9 -10.50 22.48 -55.67
C LEU A 9 -9.02 22.58 -55.32
N LYS A 10 -8.37 23.72 -55.63
CA LYS A 10 -6.98 23.97 -55.22
C LYS A 10 -6.84 24.09 -53.72
N GLU A 11 -7.81 24.69 -53.04
CA GLU A 11 -7.86 24.80 -51.59
C GLU A 11 -7.97 23.41 -50.95
N LYS A 12 -8.90 22.57 -51.42
CA LYS A 12 -9.07 21.18 -50.96
C LYS A 12 -7.88 20.27 -51.30
N GLU A 13 -7.22 20.44 -52.44
CA GLU A 13 -5.97 19.73 -52.76
C GLU A 13 -4.80 20.14 -51.85
N ARG A 14 -4.74 21.40 -51.40
CA ARG A 14 -3.72 21.90 -50.48
C ARG A 14 -3.91 21.33 -49.08
N GLU A 15 -5.14 21.33 -48.57
CA GLU A 15 -5.49 20.67 -47.29
C GLU A 15 -5.07 19.20 -47.28
N LEU A 16 -5.31 18.47 -48.38
CA LEU A 16 -5.00 17.04 -48.49
C LEU A 16 -3.48 16.77 -48.50
N LYS A 17 -2.68 17.66 -49.11
CA LYS A 17 -1.21 17.58 -49.07
C LYS A 17 -0.65 17.87 -47.67
N LEU A 18 -1.22 18.87 -46.99
CA LEU A 18 -0.86 19.21 -45.62
C LEU A 18 -1.16 18.03 -44.67
N TYR A 19 -2.37 17.46 -44.79
CA TYR A 19 -2.78 16.27 -44.03
C TYR A 19 -1.83 15.07 -44.23
N ARG A 20 -1.42 14.82 -45.48
CA ARG A 20 -0.48 13.74 -45.79
C ARG A 20 0.91 13.94 -45.18
N ARG A 21 1.42 15.18 -45.16
CA ARG A 21 2.68 15.53 -44.49
C ARG A 21 2.62 15.25 -42.98
N PHE A 22 1.48 15.49 -42.34
CA PHE A 22 1.30 15.19 -40.91
C PHE A 22 1.38 13.70 -40.60
N LEU A 23 0.74 12.86 -41.42
CA LEU A 23 0.83 11.40 -41.26
C LEU A 23 2.26 10.89 -41.43
N GLU A 24 3.03 11.50 -42.34
CA GLU A 24 4.45 11.18 -42.54
C GLU A 24 5.31 11.57 -41.34
N LEU A 25 5.10 12.76 -40.75
CA LEU A 25 5.81 13.21 -39.55
C LEU A 25 5.48 12.36 -38.32
N ARG A 26 4.19 12.05 -38.09
CA ARG A 26 3.75 11.12 -37.05
C ARG A 26 4.46 9.79 -37.16
N SER A 27 4.44 9.21 -38.36
CA SER A 27 5.09 7.93 -38.65
C SER A 27 6.61 7.99 -38.47
N TYR A 28 7.25 9.13 -38.68
CA TYR A 28 8.67 9.32 -38.41
C TYR A 28 8.96 9.30 -36.91
N CYS A 29 8.21 10.06 -36.11
CA CYS A 29 8.36 10.10 -34.65
C CYS A 29 8.13 8.73 -34.01
N GLU A 30 7.04 8.05 -34.38
CA GLU A 30 6.67 6.72 -33.87
C GLU A 30 7.72 5.65 -34.19
N ARG A 31 8.37 5.73 -35.36
CA ARG A 31 9.31 4.69 -35.82
C ARG A 31 10.77 4.97 -35.47
N LYS A 32 11.17 6.24 -35.36
CA LYS A 32 12.59 6.63 -35.24
C LYS A 32 12.94 7.37 -33.96
N ILE A 33 11.98 8.05 -33.33
CA ILE A 33 12.24 8.90 -32.16
C ILE A 33 11.80 8.18 -30.90
N PHE A 34 10.51 7.84 -30.77
CA PHE A 34 9.96 7.27 -29.54
C PHE A 34 10.63 5.96 -29.07
N PRO A 35 11.02 5.01 -29.95
CA PRO A 35 11.65 3.77 -29.51
C PRO A 35 13.04 3.95 -28.86
N GLY A 36 13.67 5.12 -29.02
CA GLY A 36 15.00 5.41 -28.45
C GLY A 36 14.97 6.01 -27.04
N ILE A 37 13.78 6.16 -26.44
CA ILE A 37 13.61 6.98 -25.24
C ILE A 37 13.03 6.15 -24.10
N ASP A 38 13.69 6.19 -22.95
CA ASP A 38 13.28 5.49 -21.73
C ASP A 38 12.21 6.30 -20.96
N ALA A 39 11.10 6.62 -21.63
CA ALA A 39 9.92 7.28 -21.08
C ALA A 39 8.66 6.98 -21.92
N PRO A 40 7.45 6.93 -21.33
CA PRO A 40 6.18 6.62 -22.01
C PRO A 40 5.64 7.80 -22.83
N ILE A 41 6.48 8.39 -23.69
CA ILE A 41 6.16 9.61 -24.43
C ILE A 41 4.95 9.41 -25.32
N ARG A 42 4.91 8.29 -26.05
CA ARG A 42 3.81 8.02 -26.98
C ARG A 42 2.45 8.07 -26.27
N GLU A 43 2.35 7.44 -25.11
CA GLU A 43 1.11 7.40 -24.33
C GLU A 43 0.75 8.79 -23.78
N HIS A 44 1.73 9.51 -23.25
CA HIS A 44 1.54 10.88 -22.77
C HIS A 44 1.03 11.82 -23.89
N VAL A 45 1.60 11.67 -25.09
CA VAL A 45 1.24 12.42 -26.29
C VAL A 45 -0.18 12.14 -26.73
N GLU A 46 -0.53 10.86 -26.89
CA GLU A 46 -1.86 10.43 -27.33
C GLU A 46 -2.92 10.88 -26.32
N THR A 47 -2.59 10.86 -25.02
CA THR A 47 -3.48 11.36 -23.96
C THR A 47 -3.68 12.87 -24.04
N LEU A 48 -2.59 13.64 -24.17
CA LEU A 48 -2.66 15.10 -24.26
C LEU A 48 -3.43 15.55 -25.51
N GLU A 49 -3.17 14.91 -26.66
CA GLU A 49 -3.92 15.11 -27.91
C GLU A 49 -5.42 14.90 -27.67
N GLY A 50 -5.81 13.76 -27.11
CA GLY A 50 -7.22 13.44 -26.84
C GLY A 50 -7.89 14.42 -25.87
N ILE A 51 -7.18 14.94 -24.86
CA ILE A 51 -7.72 15.96 -23.94
C ILE A 51 -7.90 17.30 -24.64
N ILE A 52 -6.91 17.73 -25.43
CA ILE A 52 -6.99 18.99 -26.18
C ILE A 52 -8.16 18.94 -27.16
N GLU A 53 -8.34 17.84 -27.90
CA GLU A 53 -9.46 17.66 -28.83
C GLU A 53 -10.82 17.75 -28.12
N LYS A 54 -10.98 17.12 -26.95
CA LYS A 54 -12.20 17.21 -26.14
C LYS A 54 -12.48 18.63 -25.62
N LEU A 55 -11.43 19.39 -25.29
CA LEU A 55 -11.56 20.76 -24.78
C LEU A 55 -11.87 21.78 -25.89
N ILE A 56 -11.69 21.44 -27.16
CA ILE A 56 -12.05 22.32 -28.27
C ILE A 56 -13.54 22.09 -28.58
N PRO A 57 -14.39 23.12 -28.54
CA PRO A 57 -15.80 22.98 -28.85
C PRO A 57 -16.01 22.57 -30.32
N ASP A 58 -17.04 21.76 -30.59
CA ASP A 58 -17.42 21.39 -31.96
C ASP A 58 -17.63 22.65 -32.81
N PRO A 59 -17.00 22.76 -34.00
CA PRO A 59 -17.11 23.95 -34.82
C PRO A 59 -18.55 24.14 -35.27
N LYS A 60 -19.17 25.27 -34.87
CA LYS A 60 -20.52 25.65 -35.32
C LYS A 60 -20.58 25.95 -36.82
N ASP A 61 -19.45 26.33 -37.43
CA ASP A 61 -19.28 26.52 -38.87
C ASP A 61 -17.96 25.89 -39.35
N ARG A 62 -18.05 24.98 -40.33
CA ARG A 62 -16.89 24.28 -40.93
C ARG A 62 -15.97 25.19 -41.77
N THR A 63 -16.18 26.50 -41.80
CA THR A 63 -15.31 27.45 -42.51
C THR A 63 -14.08 27.86 -41.68
N GLU A 64 -14.00 27.45 -40.41
CA GLU A 64 -12.81 27.59 -39.56
C GLU A 64 -12.16 26.20 -39.35
N GLU A 65 -11.72 25.54 -40.44
CA GLU A 65 -11.01 24.26 -40.49
C GLU A 65 -9.60 24.27 -39.83
N MET A 66 -9.33 25.20 -38.89
CA MET A 66 -8.00 25.54 -38.35
C MET A 66 -7.51 24.69 -37.15
N PHE A 67 -8.09 23.50 -36.89
CA PHE A 67 -7.88 22.84 -35.58
C PHE A 67 -7.29 21.44 -35.58
N SER A 68 -7.39 20.61 -36.63
CA SER A 68 -6.90 19.21 -36.54
C SER A 68 -5.47 19.00 -37.04
N GLY A 69 -5.06 19.65 -38.13
CA GLY A 69 -3.72 19.46 -38.71
C GLY A 69 -2.61 20.28 -38.03
N GLU A 70 -2.92 21.52 -37.67
CA GLU A 70 -1.94 22.49 -37.17
C GLU A 70 -1.57 22.26 -35.70
N ILE A 71 -2.54 21.85 -34.86
CA ILE A 71 -2.33 21.45 -33.47
C ILE A 71 -1.43 20.20 -33.40
N PHE A 72 -1.63 19.25 -34.31
CA PHE A 72 -0.86 18.01 -34.37
C PHE A 72 0.63 18.24 -34.68
N ALA A 73 0.96 19.09 -35.65
CA ALA A 73 2.36 19.45 -35.93
C ALA A 73 3.00 20.29 -34.81
N LEU A 74 2.20 21.12 -34.15
CA LEU A 74 2.64 21.87 -32.97
C LEU A 74 2.99 20.92 -31.83
N LEU A 75 2.10 19.98 -31.51
CA LEU A 75 2.27 18.95 -30.50
C LEU A 75 3.48 18.06 -30.82
N GLY A 76 3.56 17.50 -32.03
CA GLY A 76 4.67 16.65 -32.50
C GLY A 76 6.06 17.23 -32.27
N THR A 77 6.20 18.56 -32.35
CA THR A 77 7.48 19.25 -32.20
C THR A 77 7.73 19.78 -30.79
N ILE A 78 6.67 20.04 -30.02
CA ILE A 78 6.72 20.23 -28.56
C ILE A 78 7.29 18.97 -27.88
N TYR A 79 6.95 17.78 -28.36
CA TYR A 79 7.35 16.51 -27.73
C TYR A 79 8.82 16.15 -27.94
N LEU A 80 9.43 16.57 -29.05
CA LEU A 80 10.89 16.45 -29.24
C LEU A 80 11.68 17.33 -28.27
N HIS A 81 11.09 18.46 -27.88
CA HIS A 81 11.66 19.39 -26.92
C HIS A 81 11.56 18.86 -25.47
N ASP A 82 10.38 18.38 -25.07
CA ASP A 82 10.07 18.04 -23.68
C ASP A 82 10.98 16.97 -23.06
N VAL A 83 11.67 16.18 -23.89
CA VAL A 83 12.50 15.05 -23.44
C VAL A 83 14.01 15.33 -23.49
N SER A 84 14.42 16.56 -23.78
CA SER A 84 15.85 16.97 -23.81
C SER A 84 16.77 16.18 -24.78
N LEU A 85 16.21 15.33 -25.65
CA LEU A 85 16.94 14.48 -26.60
C LEU A 85 17.39 15.19 -27.88
N MET A 86 17.13 16.49 -27.96
CA MET A 86 17.71 17.39 -28.96
C MET A 86 19.24 17.38 -28.96
N LYS A 87 19.90 16.73 -27.99
CA LYS A 87 21.37 16.60 -27.90
C LYS A 87 21.94 15.32 -28.54
N GLU A 88 21.12 14.29 -28.79
CA GLU A 88 21.61 12.94 -29.17
C GLU A 88 21.64 12.65 -30.68
N PHE A 89 21.10 13.54 -31.52
CA PHE A 89 21.26 13.40 -32.97
C PHE A 89 22.56 14.09 -33.44
N ASP A 90 23.05 13.73 -34.62
CA ASP A 90 24.27 14.33 -35.19
C ASP A 90 23.95 15.72 -35.78
N TRP A 91 24.39 16.78 -35.09
CA TRP A 91 24.00 18.18 -35.34
C TRP A 91 25.20 19.04 -35.80
N PRO A 92 25.56 18.98 -37.09
CA PRO A 92 26.82 19.53 -37.59
C PRO A 92 26.98 21.06 -37.46
N LEU A 93 25.92 21.82 -37.15
CA LEU A 93 25.93 23.28 -37.13
C LEU A 93 25.59 23.94 -35.77
N ASN A 94 25.15 23.18 -34.76
CA ASN A 94 24.69 23.75 -33.47
C ASN A 94 25.22 23.05 -32.20
N GLY A 95 26.13 22.08 -32.34
CA GLY A 95 26.71 21.35 -31.20
C GLY A 95 27.34 22.25 -30.13
N ASN A 96 27.91 23.40 -30.50
CA ASN A 96 28.56 24.30 -29.54
C ASN A 96 27.59 25.10 -28.66
N ILE A 97 26.36 25.37 -29.14
CA ILE A 97 25.31 26.07 -28.36
C ILE A 97 24.64 25.09 -27.39
N LEU A 98 24.45 23.84 -27.82
CA LEU A 98 23.87 22.76 -27.01
C LEU A 98 24.84 22.21 -25.93
N ASN A 99 26.16 22.39 -26.13
CA ASN A 99 27.23 21.92 -25.23
C ASN A 99 27.80 23.00 -24.28
N ALA A 100 27.35 24.27 -24.38
CA ALA A 100 27.72 25.31 -23.42
C ALA A 100 26.93 25.11 -22.12
N ARG A 101 27.65 24.88 -21.01
CA ARG A 101 27.12 24.44 -19.70
C ARG A 101 26.22 25.47 -18.99
N ASP A 102 25.41 24.91 -18.08
CA ASP A 102 24.48 25.52 -17.11
C ASP A 102 23.11 26.00 -17.63
N MET A 103 22.38 25.13 -18.34
CA MET A 103 20.91 25.22 -18.38
C MET A 103 20.31 24.01 -17.67
N ASP A 104 20.04 24.19 -16.38
CA ASP A 104 19.38 23.21 -15.48
C ASP A 104 17.84 23.23 -15.63
N VAL A 105 17.35 23.66 -16.80
CA VAL A 105 15.92 23.79 -17.11
C VAL A 105 15.69 23.08 -18.43
N LYS A 106 14.69 22.18 -18.47
CA LYS A 106 14.16 21.57 -19.71
C LYS A 106 14.13 22.63 -20.83
N GLY A 107 15.04 22.57 -21.81
CA GLY A 107 15.33 23.78 -22.59
C GLY A 107 16.19 23.58 -23.81
N ALA A 108 15.70 22.87 -24.82
CA ALA A 108 16.27 22.92 -26.16
C ALA A 108 15.32 23.67 -27.11
N PHE A 109 15.62 24.93 -27.42
CA PHE A 109 14.84 25.69 -28.41
C PHE A 109 14.84 24.96 -29.76
N MET A 110 13.66 24.81 -30.36
CA MET A 110 13.56 24.30 -31.72
C MET A 110 14.20 25.32 -32.65
N ASN A 111 15.36 24.98 -33.23
CA ASN A 111 16.11 25.89 -34.08
C ASN A 111 15.58 25.87 -35.53
N TYR A 112 15.82 26.96 -36.27
CA TYR A 112 15.38 27.11 -37.66
C TYR A 112 15.95 26.06 -38.62
N GLU A 113 17.05 25.39 -38.25
CA GLU A 113 17.65 24.34 -39.06
C GLU A 113 16.84 23.03 -38.98
N ILE A 114 16.31 22.71 -37.80
CA ILE A 114 15.40 21.58 -37.59
C ILE A 114 14.10 21.81 -38.38
N ALA A 115 13.55 23.03 -38.29
CA ALA A 115 12.38 23.42 -39.05
C ALA A 115 12.56 23.24 -40.56
N ARG A 116 13.72 23.67 -41.10
CA ARG A 116 14.06 23.49 -42.51
C ARG A 116 14.15 22.02 -42.91
N ARG A 117 14.69 21.14 -42.05
CA ARG A 117 14.78 19.69 -42.33
C ARG A 117 13.43 18.98 -42.29
N LEU A 118 12.49 19.50 -41.49
CA LEU A 118 11.12 18.99 -41.35
C LEU A 118 10.10 19.72 -42.23
N ASP A 119 10.55 20.65 -43.09
CA ASP A 119 9.69 21.52 -43.92
C ASP A 119 8.61 22.29 -43.11
N ILE A 120 8.97 22.69 -41.88
CA ILE A 120 8.13 23.49 -40.98
C ILE A 120 8.40 24.98 -41.23
N PRO A 121 7.37 25.81 -41.47
CA PRO A 121 7.54 27.25 -41.66
C PRO A 121 8.11 27.97 -40.42
N GLU A 122 8.96 28.99 -40.62
CA GLU A 122 9.63 29.72 -39.51
C GLU A 122 8.64 30.31 -38.50
N GLY A 123 7.53 30.91 -38.96
CA GLY A 123 6.49 31.45 -38.07
C GLY A 123 5.76 30.39 -37.25
N ALA A 124 5.70 29.14 -37.75
CA ALA A 124 5.16 28.02 -36.97
C ALA A 124 6.13 27.64 -35.84
N VAL A 125 7.44 27.67 -36.08
CA VAL A 125 8.47 27.38 -35.08
C VAL A 125 8.42 28.37 -33.91
N GLU A 126 8.26 29.66 -34.20
CA GLU A 126 8.11 30.69 -33.17
C GLU A 126 6.85 30.47 -32.32
N ALA A 127 5.72 30.15 -32.96
CA ALA A 127 4.48 29.82 -32.27
C ALA A 127 4.64 28.56 -31.39
N VAL A 128 5.31 27.52 -31.91
CA VAL A 128 5.55 26.27 -31.19
C VAL A 128 6.42 26.52 -29.95
N ASN A 129 7.56 27.20 -30.11
CA ASN A 129 8.45 27.50 -28.99
C ASN A 129 7.73 28.35 -27.94
N ALA A 130 6.95 29.36 -28.35
CA ALA A 130 6.20 30.20 -27.43
C ALA A 130 5.16 29.43 -26.61
N LEU A 131 4.46 28.46 -27.22
CA LEU A 131 3.46 27.62 -26.55
C LEU A 131 4.10 26.49 -25.72
N SER A 132 5.25 25.95 -26.15
CA SER A 132 6.04 24.94 -25.41
C SER A 132 6.42 25.45 -24.02
N TYR A 133 6.86 26.70 -23.94
CA TYR A 133 7.31 27.32 -22.70
C TYR A 133 6.30 28.29 -22.10
N ALA A 134 5.03 28.22 -22.48
CA ALA A 134 3.98 29.10 -21.95
C ALA A 134 3.92 29.11 -20.40
N HIS A 135 4.26 27.99 -19.76
CA HIS A 135 4.34 27.87 -18.30
C HIS A 135 5.56 28.58 -17.67
N LEU A 136 6.60 28.90 -18.44
CA LEU A 136 7.85 29.55 -18.00
C LEU A 136 8.04 30.97 -18.55
N VAL A 137 7.49 31.27 -19.73
CA VAL A 137 7.70 32.53 -20.46
C VAL A 137 6.64 33.55 -20.06
N LYS A 138 7.09 34.71 -19.57
CA LYS A 138 6.19 35.77 -19.05
C LYS A 138 5.33 36.47 -20.11
N LYS A 139 5.65 36.34 -21.41
CA LYS A 139 4.94 37.01 -22.51
C LYS A 139 4.94 36.16 -23.79
N VAL A 140 3.80 35.54 -24.10
CA VAL A 140 3.52 34.95 -25.41
C VAL A 140 3.04 36.05 -26.36
N PRO A 141 3.53 36.12 -27.63
CA PRO A 141 3.04 37.09 -28.62
C PRO A 141 1.53 36.92 -28.84
N LEU A 142 0.78 38.00 -29.03
CA LEU A 142 -0.69 37.94 -29.18
C LEU A 142 -1.14 37.34 -30.51
N GLU A 143 -0.39 37.66 -31.57
CA GLU A 143 -0.65 37.24 -32.95
C GLU A 143 0.64 36.72 -33.56
N THR A 144 0.55 35.65 -34.35
CA THR A 144 1.69 35.08 -35.07
C THR A 144 1.28 34.75 -36.50
N GLU A 145 2.08 35.20 -37.44
CA GLU A 145 1.87 34.97 -38.87
C GLU A 145 2.75 33.80 -39.33
N ILE A 146 2.12 32.80 -39.93
CA ILE A 146 2.79 31.64 -40.51
C ILE A 146 2.72 31.80 -42.03
N THR A 147 3.88 31.93 -42.66
CA THR A 147 4.01 32.05 -44.11
C THR A 147 4.68 30.79 -44.67
N ASP A 148 4.01 30.13 -45.62
CA ASP A 148 4.57 29.01 -46.37
C ASP A 148 4.31 29.24 -47.86
N ASN A 149 5.38 29.50 -48.61
CA ASN A 149 5.33 29.84 -50.03
C ASN A 149 4.38 31.03 -50.33
N ALA A 150 3.23 30.77 -50.97
CA ALA A 150 2.20 31.78 -51.32
C ALA A 150 1.01 31.79 -50.34
N SER A 151 1.04 30.94 -49.32
CA SER A 151 -0.03 30.78 -48.32
C SER A 151 0.34 31.52 -47.04
N LYS A 152 -0.66 32.18 -46.44
CA LYS A 152 -0.51 32.94 -45.20
C LYS A 152 -1.61 32.52 -44.23
N ALA A 153 -1.21 31.98 -43.08
CA ALA A 153 -2.07 31.70 -41.95
C ALA A 153 -1.74 32.66 -40.81
N ILE A 154 -2.76 33.10 -40.08
CA ILE A 154 -2.59 34.06 -38.97
C ILE A 154 -3.24 33.47 -37.73
N ILE A 155 -2.44 33.22 -36.71
CA ILE A 155 -2.95 32.88 -35.38
C ILE A 155 -3.25 34.18 -34.66
N ARG A 156 -4.53 34.57 -34.65
CA ARG A 156 -4.98 35.88 -34.12
C ARG A 156 -5.02 35.96 -32.59
N ASN A 157 -4.97 34.83 -31.89
CA ASN A 157 -5.08 34.81 -30.42
C ASN A 157 -4.30 33.65 -29.79
N MET A 158 -2.98 33.77 -29.83
CA MET A 158 -2.06 32.82 -29.20
C MET A 158 -2.31 32.61 -27.70
N LYS A 159 -2.88 33.61 -27.00
CA LYS A 159 -3.22 33.48 -25.59
C LYS A 159 -4.28 32.41 -25.33
N VAL A 160 -5.26 32.24 -26.23
CA VAL A 160 -6.28 31.19 -26.06
C VAL A 160 -5.62 29.80 -26.12
N PHE A 161 -4.69 29.61 -27.05
CA PHE A 161 -3.91 28.38 -27.15
C PHE A 161 -3.01 28.16 -25.94
N GLU A 162 -2.34 29.20 -25.44
CA GLU A 162 -1.57 29.11 -24.19
C GLU A 162 -2.41 28.56 -23.03
N TYR A 163 -3.59 29.13 -22.79
CA TYR A 163 -4.45 28.67 -21.69
C TYR A 163 -5.01 27.26 -21.93
N LEU A 164 -5.34 26.91 -23.17
CA LEU A 164 -5.78 25.56 -23.55
C LEU A 164 -4.69 24.53 -23.28
N PHE A 165 -3.47 24.78 -23.76
CA PHE A 165 -2.33 23.89 -23.56
C PHE A 165 -1.99 23.78 -22.07
N ASN A 166 -1.91 24.89 -21.35
CA ASN A 166 -1.62 24.90 -19.92
C ASN A 166 -2.65 24.09 -19.12
N PHE A 167 -3.95 24.26 -19.41
CA PHE A 167 -5.00 23.53 -18.72
C PHE A 167 -5.04 22.05 -19.09
N ALA A 168 -4.81 21.70 -20.37
CA ALA A 168 -4.72 20.30 -20.80
C ALA A 168 -3.54 19.57 -20.15
N HIS A 169 -2.36 20.17 -20.13
CA HIS A 169 -1.18 19.60 -19.47
C HIS A 169 -1.41 19.41 -17.98
N LEU A 170 -2.07 20.37 -17.31
CA LEU A 170 -2.44 20.20 -15.91
C LEU A 170 -3.31 18.95 -15.70
N LEU A 171 -4.33 18.73 -16.54
CA LEU A 171 -5.19 17.55 -16.42
C LEU A 171 -4.42 16.25 -16.67
N VAL A 172 -3.51 16.23 -17.65
CA VAL A 172 -2.62 15.09 -17.92
C VAL A 172 -1.69 14.82 -16.72
N ASP A 173 -1.04 15.86 -16.21
CA ASP A 173 -0.08 15.79 -15.10
C ASP A 173 -0.72 15.28 -13.79
N VAL A 174 -2.01 15.56 -13.59
CA VAL A 174 -2.77 15.16 -12.40
C VAL A 174 -3.38 13.76 -12.53
N PHE A 175 -3.99 13.42 -13.67
CA PHE A 175 -4.86 12.25 -13.77
C PHE A 175 -4.33 11.11 -14.63
N PHE A 176 -3.32 11.36 -15.47
CA PHE A 176 -2.88 10.41 -16.49
C PHE A 176 -1.37 10.13 -16.45
N THR A 177 -0.65 10.68 -15.48
CA THR A 177 0.80 10.53 -15.39
C THR A 177 1.24 10.00 -14.04
N ASP A 178 2.15 9.04 -14.07
CA ASP A 178 2.76 8.42 -12.89
C ASP A 178 4.25 8.83 -12.74
N LEU A 179 5.00 8.04 -11.98
CA LEU A 179 6.43 8.25 -11.75
C LEU A 179 7.28 8.12 -13.02
N SER A 180 6.90 7.26 -13.97
CA SER A 180 7.61 7.11 -15.24
C SER A 180 7.50 8.37 -16.11
N HIS A 181 6.49 9.20 -15.85
CA HIS A 181 6.24 10.47 -16.52
C HIS A 181 6.89 11.68 -15.82
N LYS A 182 7.67 11.50 -14.73
CA LYS A 182 8.25 12.62 -13.97
C LYS A 182 9.05 13.59 -14.84
N SER A 183 9.79 13.07 -15.81
CA SER A 183 10.55 13.90 -16.78
C SER A 183 9.64 14.67 -17.75
N LEU A 184 8.40 14.24 -17.95
CA LEU A 184 7.42 14.83 -18.86
C LEU A 184 6.49 15.86 -18.18
N LYS A 185 6.27 15.76 -16.86
CA LYS A 185 5.38 16.69 -16.12
C LYS A 185 5.81 18.15 -16.23
N ARG A 186 4.87 19.06 -16.47
CA ARG A 186 5.11 20.52 -16.58
C ARG A 186 4.66 21.29 -15.34
N TYR A 187 3.64 20.80 -14.65
CA TYR A 187 3.16 21.32 -13.37
C TYR A 187 3.70 20.42 -12.26
N SER A 188 5.01 20.54 -12.00
CA SER A 188 5.81 19.55 -11.27
C SER A 188 6.15 19.91 -9.81
N ASP A 189 5.70 21.04 -9.26
CA ASP A 189 6.03 21.37 -7.86
C ASP A 189 5.19 20.59 -6.84
N HIS A 190 4.17 19.85 -7.31
CA HIS A 190 3.33 18.98 -6.47
C HIS A 190 3.37 17.56 -7.04
N GLU A 191 4.11 16.65 -6.40
CA GLU A 191 4.07 15.22 -6.71
C GLU A 191 2.78 14.59 -6.17
N LEU A 192 1.62 15.13 -6.56
CA LEU A 192 0.31 14.55 -6.30
C LEU A 192 0.14 13.33 -7.21
N ALA A 193 0.51 12.16 -6.72
CA ALA A 193 0.40 10.90 -7.45
C ALA A 193 -1.00 10.25 -7.27
N LEU A 194 -1.99 10.69 -8.06
CA LEU A 194 -3.20 9.88 -8.28
C LEU A 194 -2.88 8.71 -9.23
N ARG A 195 -3.72 7.68 -9.23
CA ARG A 195 -3.55 6.55 -10.15
C ARG A 195 -3.80 7.00 -11.59
N PRO A 196 -2.86 6.77 -12.52
CA PRO A 196 -3.01 7.19 -13.91
C PRO A 196 -4.18 6.45 -14.57
N GLY A 197 -5.00 7.18 -15.33
CA GLY A 197 -6.03 6.59 -16.21
C GLY A 197 -7.32 6.13 -15.52
N GLU A 198 -7.42 6.24 -14.18
CA GLU A 198 -8.66 5.95 -13.45
C GLU A 198 -9.68 7.11 -13.52
N ALA A 199 -9.23 8.29 -13.93
CA ALA A 199 -10.10 9.43 -14.16
C ALA A 199 -10.79 9.33 -15.53
N VAL A 200 -12.11 9.50 -15.55
CA VAL A 200 -12.87 9.70 -16.78
C VAL A 200 -13.15 11.18 -16.96
N LEU A 201 -12.54 11.77 -17.99
CA LEU A 201 -12.77 13.15 -18.41
C LEU A 201 -13.74 13.20 -19.58
N ASP A 202 -14.86 13.89 -19.38
CA ASP A 202 -15.86 14.16 -20.42
C ASP A 202 -16.16 15.66 -20.50
N VAL A 203 -16.40 16.16 -21.71
CA VAL A 203 -16.60 17.58 -21.99
C VAL A 203 -17.87 17.77 -22.80
N ASP A 204 -18.90 18.34 -22.15
CA ASP A 204 -20.09 18.81 -22.84
C ASP A 204 -19.87 20.26 -23.29
N SER A 205 -19.45 20.41 -24.55
CA SER A 205 -19.20 21.71 -25.17
C SER A 205 -20.47 22.55 -25.40
N ARG A 206 -21.67 21.95 -25.37
CA ARG A 206 -22.94 22.67 -25.54
C ARG A 206 -23.39 23.32 -24.26
N GLU A 207 -23.29 22.60 -23.15
CA GLU A 207 -23.60 23.12 -21.81
C GLU A 207 -22.40 23.85 -21.17
N GLY A 208 -21.20 23.66 -21.73
CA GLY A 208 -19.98 24.25 -21.21
C GLY A 208 -19.50 23.58 -19.93
N ILE A 209 -19.77 22.28 -19.77
CA ILE A 209 -19.50 21.53 -18.54
C ILE A 209 -18.35 20.57 -18.80
N ILE A 210 -17.34 20.61 -17.94
CA ILE A 210 -16.30 19.58 -17.89
C ILE A 210 -16.63 18.66 -16.71
N SER A 211 -16.82 17.37 -16.97
CA SER A 211 -17.04 16.40 -15.91
C SER A 211 -15.80 15.54 -15.69
N ILE A 212 -15.39 15.44 -14.43
CA ILE A 212 -14.28 14.60 -13.98
C ILE A 212 -14.87 13.56 -13.04
N GLN A 213 -14.81 12.30 -13.46
CA GLN A 213 -15.22 11.17 -12.63
C GLN A 213 -13.96 10.46 -12.15
N TYR A 214 -13.89 10.15 -10.86
CA TYR A 214 -12.78 9.38 -10.28
C TYR A 214 -13.32 8.42 -9.23
N ASN A 215 -12.84 7.17 -9.26
CA ASN A 215 -13.19 6.16 -8.27
C ASN A 215 -12.02 5.95 -7.30
N CYS A 216 -12.21 6.40 -6.05
CA CYS A 216 -11.23 6.22 -4.98
C CYS A 216 -11.28 4.77 -4.49
N ARG A 217 -10.12 4.11 -4.48
CA ARG A 217 -9.93 2.79 -3.86
C ARG A 217 -9.46 2.89 -2.42
N VAL A 218 -8.78 3.98 -2.06
CA VAL A 218 -8.23 4.17 -0.70
C VAL A 218 -8.54 5.57 -0.14
N PRO A 219 -8.70 5.72 1.19
CA PRO A 219 -8.94 7.00 1.85
C PRO A 219 -7.95 8.11 1.48
N TYR A 220 -6.66 7.79 1.32
CA TYR A 220 -5.63 8.77 0.96
C TYR A 220 -5.90 9.42 -0.40
N GLU A 221 -6.45 8.70 -1.39
CA GLU A 221 -6.85 9.30 -2.67
C GLU A 221 -7.95 10.35 -2.50
N THR A 222 -8.85 10.14 -1.53
CA THR A 222 -9.90 11.12 -1.22
C THR A 222 -9.28 12.40 -0.66
N HIS A 223 -8.34 12.26 0.28
CA HIS A 223 -7.56 13.39 0.82
C HIS A 223 -6.80 14.15 -0.28
N MET A 224 -6.11 13.41 -1.16
CA MET A 224 -5.40 14.00 -2.31
C MET A 224 -6.35 14.74 -3.25
N LEU A 225 -7.51 14.14 -3.55
CA LEU A 225 -8.50 14.73 -4.46
C LEU A 225 -9.06 16.04 -3.93
N GLU A 226 -9.16 16.25 -2.60
CA GLU A 226 -9.57 17.55 -2.07
C GLU A 226 -8.58 18.65 -2.45
N SER A 227 -7.28 18.37 -2.35
CA SER A 227 -6.21 19.31 -2.73
C SER A 227 -6.14 19.50 -4.23
N VAL A 228 -6.21 18.42 -5.00
CA VAL A 228 -6.25 18.43 -6.48
C VAL A 228 -7.45 19.23 -6.98
N LYS A 229 -8.64 19.00 -6.43
CA LYS A 229 -9.87 19.71 -6.80
C LYS A 229 -9.71 21.21 -6.63
N ARG A 230 -9.22 21.66 -5.48
CA ARG A 230 -8.96 23.10 -5.22
C ARG A 230 -7.99 23.69 -6.24
N TYR A 231 -6.93 22.95 -6.59
CA TYR A 231 -5.93 23.42 -7.55
C TYR A 231 -6.47 23.48 -8.99
N VAL A 232 -7.10 22.41 -9.46
CA VAL A 232 -7.69 22.32 -10.81
C VAL A 232 -8.80 23.34 -10.97
N GLU A 233 -9.69 23.53 -9.99
CA GLU A 233 -10.74 24.56 -10.04
C GLU A 233 -10.17 25.97 -10.12
N SER A 234 -9.09 26.26 -9.36
CA SER A 234 -8.40 27.56 -9.44
C SER A 234 -7.83 27.82 -10.84
N MET A 235 -7.20 26.81 -11.43
CA MET A 235 -6.64 26.89 -12.79
C MET A 235 -7.73 26.96 -13.87
N PHE A 236 -8.86 26.27 -13.67
CA PHE A 236 -10.02 26.33 -14.55
C PHE A 236 -10.65 27.72 -14.57
N VAL A 237 -10.76 28.41 -13.43
CA VAL A 237 -11.27 29.79 -13.39
C VAL A 237 -10.40 30.70 -14.27
N ARG A 238 -9.07 30.53 -14.22
CA ARG A 238 -8.14 31.30 -15.08
C ARG A 238 -8.33 30.96 -16.55
N PHE A 239 -8.39 29.67 -16.88
CA PHE A 239 -8.65 29.18 -18.24
C PHE A 239 -9.96 29.77 -18.79
N LYS A 240 -11.08 29.53 -18.10
CA LYS A 240 -12.42 30.00 -18.44
C LYS A 240 -12.47 31.50 -18.72
N ASN A 241 -11.89 32.32 -17.85
CA ASN A 241 -11.90 33.78 -17.99
C ASN A 241 -11.16 34.28 -19.24
N HIS A 242 -10.18 33.53 -19.74
CA HIS A 242 -9.37 33.93 -20.89
C HIS A 242 -9.85 33.35 -22.21
N VAL A 243 -10.54 32.21 -22.19
CA VAL A 243 -11.03 31.54 -23.41
C VAL A 243 -12.49 31.88 -23.74
N ASN A 244 -13.35 32.07 -22.74
CA ASN A 244 -14.78 32.28 -22.98
C ASN A 244 -15.07 33.49 -23.88
N GLY A 245 -16.02 33.30 -24.80
CA GLY A 245 -16.44 34.33 -25.76
C GLY A 245 -15.50 34.49 -26.96
N LYS A 246 -14.47 33.65 -27.09
CA LYS A 246 -13.55 33.59 -28.22
C LYS A 246 -13.67 32.22 -28.88
N LEU A 247 -13.55 32.13 -30.21
CA LEU A 247 -13.41 30.87 -30.95
C LEU A 247 -14.44 29.78 -30.55
N GLY A 248 -15.69 30.18 -30.24
CA GLY A 248 -16.75 29.26 -29.84
C GLY A 248 -16.72 28.75 -28.38
N PHE A 249 -15.69 29.07 -27.61
CA PHE A 249 -15.54 28.61 -26.22
C PHE A 249 -16.60 29.25 -25.28
N GLN A 250 -17.36 28.41 -24.58
CA GLN A 250 -18.33 28.83 -23.56
C GLN A 250 -18.41 27.84 -22.38
N TYR A 251 -17.39 27.84 -21.53
CA TYR A 251 -17.37 27.00 -20.32
C TYR A 251 -18.07 27.67 -19.12
N ARG A 252 -18.80 26.89 -18.32
CA ARG A 252 -19.51 27.33 -17.11
C ARG A 252 -18.82 26.84 -15.84
N GLU A 253 -18.69 25.52 -15.70
CA GLU A 253 -18.24 24.86 -14.46
C GLU A 253 -17.51 23.53 -14.72
N ILE A 254 -16.84 23.04 -13.67
CA ILE A 254 -16.34 21.66 -13.60
C ILE A 254 -17.22 20.90 -12.61
N VAL A 255 -17.75 19.76 -13.03
CA VAL A 255 -18.52 18.84 -12.19
C VAL A 255 -17.65 17.67 -11.79
N TRP A 256 -17.56 17.42 -10.49
CA TRP A 256 -16.80 16.30 -9.94
C TRP A 256 -17.74 15.19 -9.52
N VAL A 257 -17.51 13.99 -10.05
CA VAL A 257 -18.18 12.77 -9.61
C VAL A 257 -17.14 11.88 -8.96
N ILE A 258 -16.93 12.11 -7.66
CA ILE A 258 -16.01 11.30 -6.87
C ILE A 258 -16.82 10.17 -6.25
N THR A 259 -16.52 8.95 -6.69
CA THR A 259 -17.06 7.75 -6.07
C THR A 259 -16.00 7.18 -5.14
N SER A 260 -16.43 6.64 -4.01
CA SER A 260 -15.58 5.90 -3.10
C SER A 260 -16.25 4.58 -2.83
N ASN A 261 -15.72 3.54 -3.45
CA ASN A 261 -16.01 2.18 -3.04
C ASN A 261 -14.83 1.73 -2.19
N PHE A 262 -14.82 2.13 -0.91
CA PHE A 262 -13.96 1.49 0.10
C PHE A 262 -14.46 0.07 0.43
N TYR A 263 -15.18 -0.55 -0.50
CA TYR A 263 -15.23 -1.98 -0.59
C TYR A 263 -13.84 -2.39 -1.03
N TYR A 264 -13.05 -2.89 -0.08
CA TYR A 264 -11.99 -3.82 -0.41
C TYR A 264 -12.64 -4.84 -1.34
N GLU A 265 -12.40 -4.71 -2.66
CA GLU A 265 -12.86 -5.69 -3.64
C GLU A 265 -12.47 -7.03 -3.04
N ARG A 266 -13.47 -7.91 -2.95
CA ARG A 266 -13.43 -9.20 -2.29
C ARG A 266 -12.33 -10.08 -2.90
N ASP A 267 -11.08 -9.76 -2.64
CA ASP A 267 -10.08 -10.76 -2.39
C ASP A 267 -10.51 -11.32 -1.04
N VAL A 268 -10.98 -12.56 -1.05
CA VAL A 268 -11.58 -13.20 0.13
C VAL A 268 -10.57 -13.28 1.30
N PHE A 269 -9.32 -12.86 1.06
CA PHE A 269 -8.11 -12.93 1.87
C PHE A 269 -7.45 -11.58 2.22
N ARG A 270 -8.06 -10.43 1.88
CA ARG A 270 -7.54 -9.10 2.27
C ARG A 270 -8.55 -8.34 3.11
N ILE A 271 -8.41 -8.43 4.43
CA ILE A 271 -9.11 -7.55 5.37
C ILE A 271 -8.05 -6.72 6.11
N PRO A 272 -7.99 -5.40 5.93
CA PRO A 272 -7.55 -4.51 7.00
C PRO A 272 -8.61 -4.57 8.11
N LYS A 273 -8.22 -5.08 9.28
CA LYS A 273 -9.12 -5.47 10.40
C LYS A 273 -9.82 -4.34 11.15
N VAL A 274 -9.83 -3.13 10.59
CA VAL A 274 -10.66 -2.04 11.09
C VAL A 274 -11.49 -1.54 9.92
N LEU A 275 -12.79 -1.87 9.92
CA LEU A 275 -13.75 -1.16 9.09
C LEU A 275 -13.73 0.31 9.53
N PRO A 276 -13.41 1.28 8.64
CA PRO A 276 -13.12 2.66 9.04
C PRO A 276 -14.34 3.45 9.55
N TYR A 277 -15.51 2.84 9.71
CA TYR A 277 -16.76 3.55 9.99
C TYR A 277 -17.66 2.99 11.11
N PHE A 278 -17.26 1.98 11.87
CA PHE A 278 -18.02 1.58 13.06
C PHE A 278 -17.12 1.10 14.21
N GLU A 279 -16.80 2.01 15.12
CA GLU A 279 -17.33 2.05 16.49
C GLU A 279 -16.98 3.45 17.08
N PHE A 280 -17.85 3.98 17.92
CA PHE A 280 -17.89 5.40 18.30
C PHE A 280 -16.58 5.96 18.89
N GLU A 281 -16.39 7.29 18.69
CA GLU A 281 -15.39 8.22 19.25
C GLU A 281 -14.19 8.54 18.33
N GLY A 282 -13.96 9.84 18.04
CA GLY A 282 -13.12 10.42 16.97
C GLY A 282 -11.61 10.11 16.92
N VAL A 283 -11.16 9.04 17.58
CA VAL A 283 -9.80 8.47 17.51
C VAL A 283 -9.41 8.01 16.08
N PRO A 284 -10.29 7.36 15.28
CA PRO A 284 -9.93 6.90 13.94
C PRO A 284 -9.68 8.04 12.94
N VAL A 285 -10.44 9.14 13.03
CA VAL A 285 -10.33 10.28 12.10
C VAL A 285 -8.99 11.00 12.27
N GLN A 286 -8.57 11.25 13.51
CA GLN A 286 -7.28 11.90 13.76
C GLN A 286 -6.10 11.07 13.23
N ARG A 287 -6.14 9.74 13.37
CA ARG A 287 -5.09 8.87 12.80
C ARG A 287 -5.05 8.88 11.28
N TRP A 288 -6.18 9.09 10.61
CA TRP A 288 -6.21 9.30 9.17
C TRP A 288 -5.55 10.61 8.76
N ASP A 289 -5.80 11.70 9.48
CA ASP A 289 -5.14 12.98 9.23
C ASP A 289 -3.62 12.87 9.40
N GLU A 290 -3.16 12.20 10.46
CA GLU A 290 -1.73 11.92 10.70
C GLU A 290 -1.13 11.06 9.57
N ALA A 291 -1.84 10.01 9.15
CA ALA A 291 -1.38 9.13 8.07
C ALA A 291 -1.30 9.86 6.73
N SER A 292 -2.28 10.72 6.41
CA SER A 292 -2.27 11.56 5.22
C SER A 292 -1.07 12.49 5.21
N VAL A 293 -0.70 13.10 6.34
CA VAL A 293 0.51 13.95 6.44
C VAL A 293 1.78 13.13 6.23
N VAL A 294 1.86 11.91 6.79
CA VAL A 294 3.01 11.01 6.58
C VAL A 294 3.13 10.63 5.11
N LEU A 295 2.02 10.29 4.45
CA LEU A 295 1.98 9.95 3.03
C LEU A 295 2.31 11.16 2.13
N ASP A 296 1.78 12.35 2.43
CA ASP A 296 2.11 13.58 1.72
C ASP A 296 3.62 13.85 1.77
N LYS A 297 4.25 13.71 2.93
CA LYS A 297 5.71 13.83 3.06
C LYS A 297 6.45 12.73 2.29
N LEU A 298 6.00 11.49 2.41
CA LEU A 298 6.61 10.34 1.74
C LEU A 298 6.63 10.52 0.22
N PHE A 299 5.51 10.92 -0.38
CA PHE A 299 5.43 11.11 -1.83
C PHE A 299 6.21 12.34 -2.30
N ASN A 300 6.23 13.42 -1.52
CA ASN A 300 6.97 14.63 -1.89
C ASN A 300 8.50 14.50 -1.73
N GLU A 301 8.97 13.83 -0.66
CA GLU A 301 10.40 13.77 -0.31
C GLU A 301 11.03 12.39 -0.58
N ARG A 302 10.25 11.41 -1.05
CA ARG A 302 10.62 9.98 -1.21
C ARG A 302 11.00 9.27 0.09
N SER A 303 11.09 10.00 1.18
CA SER A 303 11.36 9.46 2.50
C SER A 303 10.62 10.28 3.55
N VAL A 304 10.19 9.62 4.61
CA VAL A 304 9.59 10.26 5.78
C VAL A 304 10.14 9.59 7.04
N VAL A 305 10.51 10.41 8.02
CA VAL A 305 11.02 9.95 9.30
C VAL A 305 9.94 10.19 10.35
N VAL A 306 9.37 9.12 10.89
CA VAL A 306 8.32 9.18 11.91
C VAL A 306 8.94 8.96 13.28
N ALA A 307 9.02 10.01 14.09
CA ALA A 307 9.54 9.94 15.45
C ALA A 307 8.43 10.25 16.46
N GLY A 308 8.39 9.53 17.58
CA GLY A 308 7.38 9.76 18.61
C GLY A 308 7.75 9.12 19.93
N GLU A 309 7.14 9.59 21.01
CA GLU A 309 7.36 9.06 22.36
C GLU A 309 6.89 7.60 22.47
N VAL A 310 7.32 6.94 23.56
CA VAL A 310 6.78 5.62 23.92
C VAL A 310 5.27 5.75 24.05
N SER A 311 4.49 4.81 23.51
CA SER A 311 3.02 4.82 23.45
C SER A 311 2.35 5.86 22.52
N ALA A 312 3.10 6.58 21.67
CA ALA A 312 2.50 7.46 20.66
C ALA A 312 1.66 6.71 19.59
N GLY A 313 1.72 5.37 19.55
CA GLY A 313 0.97 4.55 18.57
C GLY A 313 1.62 4.52 17.18
N LYS A 314 2.96 4.64 17.11
CA LYS A 314 3.73 4.67 15.86
C LYS A 314 3.49 3.43 14.98
N THR A 315 3.74 2.24 15.52
CA THR A 315 3.50 0.98 14.81
C THR A 315 2.05 0.85 14.38
N THR A 316 1.09 1.31 15.20
CA THR A 316 -0.34 1.33 14.84
C THR A 316 -0.61 2.25 13.65
N LEU A 317 -0.07 3.47 13.64
CA LEU A 317 -0.18 4.40 12.52
C LEU A 317 0.35 3.76 11.23
N LEU A 318 1.53 3.14 11.30
CA LEU A 318 2.16 2.53 10.13
C LEU A 318 1.39 1.31 9.62
N THR A 319 1.06 0.36 10.49
CA THR A 319 0.47 -0.93 10.11
C THR A 319 -1.01 -0.85 9.76
N TYR A 320 -1.78 0.03 10.40
CA TYR A 320 -3.24 0.11 10.21
C TYR A 320 -3.68 1.29 9.33
N PHE A 321 -2.87 2.33 9.18
CA PHE A 321 -3.27 3.52 8.43
C PHE A 321 -2.39 3.78 7.21
N VAL A 322 -1.07 3.65 7.30
CA VAL A 322 -0.16 3.91 6.16
C VAL A 322 -0.05 2.71 5.22
N LEU A 323 0.30 1.54 5.74
CA LEU A 323 0.53 0.33 4.95
C LEU A 323 -0.67 -0.11 4.12
N PRO A 324 -1.93 -0.07 4.62
CA PRO A 324 -3.08 -0.43 3.80
C PRO A 324 -3.30 0.49 2.59
N GLN A 325 -2.91 1.77 2.67
CA GLN A 325 -3.00 2.68 1.52
C GLN A 325 -2.00 2.28 0.43
N LEU A 326 -0.78 1.96 0.85
CA LEU A 326 0.30 1.58 -0.06
C LEU A 326 0.05 0.20 -0.68
N THR A 327 -0.26 -0.81 0.13
CA THR A 327 -0.44 -2.21 -0.30
C THR A 327 -1.68 -2.46 -1.18
N THR A 328 -2.70 -1.59 -1.07
CA THR A 328 -3.89 -1.66 -1.94
C THR A 328 -3.59 -1.17 -3.36
N VAL A 329 -2.67 -0.20 -3.49
CA VAL A 329 -2.37 0.46 -4.76
C VAL A 329 -1.09 -0.08 -5.41
N HIS A 330 -0.13 -0.56 -4.61
CA HIS A 330 1.20 -0.96 -5.05
C HIS A 330 1.54 -2.38 -4.61
N GLU A 331 2.20 -3.14 -5.50
CA GLU A 331 2.60 -4.52 -5.26
C GLU A 331 3.86 -4.64 -4.38
N ASN A 332 4.81 -3.72 -4.57
CA ASN A 332 6.14 -3.75 -3.94
C ASN A 332 6.18 -2.93 -2.63
N VAL A 333 5.40 -3.34 -1.63
CA VAL A 333 5.36 -2.66 -0.31
C VAL A 333 5.82 -3.61 0.79
N TYR A 334 6.91 -3.28 1.47
CA TYR A 334 7.57 -4.17 2.44
C TYR A 334 7.65 -3.49 3.81
N TYR A 335 7.29 -4.24 4.85
CA TYR A 335 7.40 -3.82 6.25
C TYR A 335 8.50 -4.62 6.95
N CYS A 336 9.26 -3.98 7.83
CA CYS A 336 10.24 -4.65 8.67
C CYS A 336 10.33 -3.93 10.02
N GLU A 337 9.95 -4.59 11.11
CA GLU A 337 10.34 -4.15 12.45
C GLU A 337 11.75 -4.67 12.75
N LEU A 338 12.69 -3.78 13.08
CA LEU A 338 14.08 -4.15 13.32
C LEU A 338 14.23 -5.05 14.55
N TRP A 339 14.93 -6.17 14.39
CA TRP A 339 15.31 -7.04 15.51
C TRP A 339 16.67 -7.69 15.30
N SER A 340 16.78 -8.56 14.28
CA SER A 340 17.97 -9.38 14.07
C SER A 340 18.66 -9.07 12.73
N GLN A 341 18.10 -9.57 11.63
CA GLN A 341 18.70 -9.56 10.30
C GLN A 341 17.75 -8.90 9.27
N PRO A 342 17.48 -7.60 9.40
CA PRO A 342 16.48 -6.91 8.58
C PRO A 342 16.76 -6.99 7.08
N THR A 343 18.03 -7.03 6.65
CA THR A 343 18.33 -7.14 5.22
C THR A 343 18.05 -8.54 4.69
N LYS A 344 18.30 -9.58 5.49
CA LYS A 344 17.89 -10.96 5.16
C LYS A 344 16.37 -11.08 5.15
N GLU A 345 15.70 -10.59 6.19
CA GLU A 345 14.24 -10.64 6.32
C GLU A 345 13.54 -9.95 5.13
N LEU A 346 13.94 -8.72 4.79
CA LEU A 346 13.40 -8.01 3.63
C LEU A 346 13.65 -8.78 2.33
N ARG A 347 14.87 -9.26 2.11
CA ARG A 347 15.23 -10.03 0.91
C ARG A 347 14.37 -11.29 0.79
N ASP A 348 14.17 -12.02 1.88
CA ASP A 348 13.41 -13.26 1.91
C ASP A 348 11.92 -12.99 1.66
N VAL A 349 11.36 -11.93 2.23
CA VAL A 349 9.98 -11.47 1.95
C VAL A 349 9.80 -11.13 0.48
N MET A 350 10.73 -10.35 -0.10
CA MET A 350 10.69 -9.96 -1.51
C MET A 350 10.78 -11.19 -2.43
N GLY A 351 11.69 -12.11 -2.12
CA GLY A 351 11.86 -13.36 -2.83
C GLY A 351 10.61 -14.24 -2.84
N LYS A 352 10.00 -14.41 -1.66
CA LYS A 352 8.76 -15.18 -1.47
C LYS A 352 7.58 -14.57 -2.24
N ARG A 353 7.37 -13.25 -2.12
CA ARG A 353 6.24 -12.56 -2.78
C ARG A 353 6.31 -12.66 -4.31
N HIS A 354 7.51 -12.51 -4.86
CA HIS A 354 7.72 -12.52 -6.32
C HIS A 354 8.08 -13.89 -6.90
N LYS A 355 8.04 -14.95 -6.07
CA LYS A 355 8.40 -16.34 -6.46
C LYS A 355 9.77 -16.43 -7.16
N ILE A 356 10.74 -15.66 -6.69
CA ILE A 356 12.07 -15.60 -7.32
C ILE A 356 12.88 -16.83 -6.91
N PRO A 357 13.41 -17.62 -7.86
CA PRO A 357 14.24 -18.77 -7.54
C PRO A 357 15.63 -18.32 -7.07
N ARG A 358 16.21 -19.02 -6.09
CA ARG A 358 17.58 -18.78 -5.56
C ARG A 358 17.83 -17.34 -5.07
N VAL A 359 16.89 -16.84 -4.26
CA VAL A 359 16.99 -15.50 -3.65
C VAL A 359 18.25 -15.34 -2.79
N ASP A 360 18.74 -16.43 -2.20
CA ASP A 360 19.97 -16.43 -1.39
C ASP A 360 21.23 -16.03 -2.18
N ASP A 361 21.24 -16.25 -3.50
CA ASP A 361 22.34 -15.91 -4.38
C ASP A 361 22.35 -14.41 -4.76
N LEU A 362 21.29 -13.67 -4.43
CA LEU A 362 21.11 -12.26 -4.76
C LEU A 362 21.30 -11.37 -3.53
N ASP A 363 21.96 -10.23 -3.72
CA ASP A 363 21.92 -9.17 -2.72
C ASP A 363 20.58 -8.41 -2.79
N ILE A 364 20.18 -7.81 -1.66
CA ILE A 364 18.91 -7.08 -1.56
C ILE A 364 18.83 -5.93 -2.57
N THR A 365 19.95 -5.28 -2.88
CA THR A 365 20.01 -4.16 -3.83
C THR A 365 19.71 -4.60 -5.28
N SER A 366 20.30 -5.70 -5.74
CA SER A 366 20.05 -6.25 -7.09
C SER A 366 18.63 -6.75 -7.23
N LEU A 367 18.08 -7.32 -6.15
CA LEU A 367 16.68 -7.71 -6.08
C LEU A 367 15.75 -6.49 -6.24
N CYS A 368 16.00 -5.42 -5.47
CA CYS A 368 15.25 -4.17 -5.55
C CYS A 368 15.31 -3.53 -6.93
N LYS A 369 16.48 -3.49 -7.58
CA LYS A 369 16.61 -2.95 -8.95
C LYS A 369 15.75 -3.69 -9.97
N THR A 370 15.62 -5.01 -9.81
CA THR A 370 14.78 -5.82 -10.68
C THR A 370 13.30 -5.48 -10.46
N LEU A 371 12.90 -5.24 -9.21
CA LEU A 371 11.53 -4.91 -8.84
C LEU A 371 11.14 -3.47 -9.17
N LEU A 372 12.08 -2.52 -9.10
CA LEU A 372 11.87 -1.13 -9.53
C LEU A 372 11.46 -1.03 -11.00
N ARG A 373 11.93 -1.95 -11.86
CA ARG A 373 11.50 -2.04 -13.26
C ARG A 373 10.03 -2.44 -13.43
N ARG A 374 9.42 -3.03 -12.40
CA ARG A 374 8.00 -3.45 -12.39
C ARG A 374 7.09 -2.43 -11.71
N GLY A 375 7.65 -1.50 -10.93
CA GLY A 375 6.89 -0.46 -10.23
C GLY A 375 7.64 0.08 -9.01
N PRO A 376 7.12 1.14 -8.37
CA PRO A 376 7.75 1.76 -7.20
C PRO A 376 7.85 0.79 -6.03
N CYS A 377 8.95 0.87 -5.27
CA CYS A 377 9.22 0.04 -4.10
C CYS A 377 9.11 0.87 -2.83
N PHE A 378 8.30 0.42 -1.86
CA PHE A 378 8.09 1.08 -0.58
C PHE A 378 8.65 0.21 0.55
N PHE A 379 9.44 0.81 1.44
CA PHE A 379 10.03 0.16 2.60
C PHE A 379 9.60 0.89 3.87
N VAL A 380 8.87 0.22 4.74
CA VAL A 380 8.46 0.73 6.05
C VAL A 380 9.30 0.02 7.11
N ILE A 381 10.28 0.73 7.66
CA ILE A 381 11.23 0.22 8.65
C ILE A 381 10.88 0.80 10.01
N ASP A 382 10.48 -0.06 10.94
CA ASP A 382 10.06 0.30 12.30
C ASP A 382 11.10 -0.14 13.34
N GLY A 383 11.11 0.49 14.52
CA GLY A 383 12.00 0.15 15.63
C GLY A 383 13.47 0.58 15.44
N LEU A 384 13.72 1.71 14.76
CA LEU A 384 15.07 2.17 14.44
C LEU A 384 15.99 2.41 15.65
N GLU A 385 15.43 2.64 16.83
CA GLU A 385 16.21 2.75 18.06
C GLU A 385 17.04 1.50 18.40
N ARG A 386 16.71 0.35 17.81
CA ARG A 386 17.45 -0.90 17.97
C ARG A 386 18.71 -1.00 17.12
N ILE A 387 18.91 -0.11 16.15
CA ILE A 387 20.04 -0.15 15.21
C ILE A 387 21.41 -0.12 15.92
N VAL A 388 21.47 0.49 17.11
CA VAL A 388 22.69 0.61 17.92
C VAL A 388 23.15 -0.75 18.45
N PHE A 389 22.23 -1.68 18.67
CA PHE A 389 22.48 -3.01 19.26
C PHE A 389 22.63 -4.11 18.22
N MET A 390 22.44 -3.79 16.94
CA MET A 390 22.54 -4.72 15.83
C MET A 390 24.00 -5.15 15.59
N GLU A 391 24.19 -6.39 15.13
CA GLU A 391 25.49 -6.88 14.69
C GLU A 391 26.10 -5.93 13.65
N GLN A 392 27.38 -5.59 13.81
CA GLN A 392 28.05 -4.58 12.98
C GLN A 392 27.91 -4.87 11.48
N GLY A 393 28.12 -6.12 11.06
CA GLY A 393 28.04 -6.50 9.64
C GLY A 393 26.65 -6.30 9.06
N GLU A 394 25.60 -6.66 9.80
CA GLU A 394 24.21 -6.50 9.36
C GLU A 394 23.78 -5.02 9.35
N ARG A 395 24.19 -4.27 10.39
CA ARG A 395 23.98 -2.83 10.45
C ARG A 395 24.57 -2.11 9.24
N GLU A 396 25.81 -2.43 8.87
CA GLU A 396 26.46 -1.83 7.69
C GLU A 396 25.74 -2.16 6.38
N LYS A 397 25.20 -3.38 6.23
CA LYS A 397 24.39 -3.75 5.05
C LYS A 397 23.11 -2.93 4.99
N LEU A 398 22.38 -2.79 6.10
CA LEU A 398 21.13 -2.04 6.15
C LEU A 398 21.35 -0.57 5.76
N ILE A 399 22.39 0.05 6.31
CA ILE A 399 22.73 1.45 6.02
C ILE A 399 23.02 1.62 4.53
N ARG A 400 23.92 0.80 3.97
CA ARG A 400 24.27 0.86 2.55
C ARG A 400 23.06 0.61 1.65
N PHE A 401 22.18 -0.29 2.05
CA PHE A 401 20.93 -0.57 1.33
C PHE A 401 20.04 0.68 1.29
N VAL A 402 19.74 1.28 2.45
CA VAL A 402 18.88 2.47 2.52
C VAL A 402 19.50 3.65 1.75
N GLU A 403 20.78 3.95 1.98
CA GLU A 403 21.49 5.05 1.31
C GLU A 403 21.54 4.88 -0.21
N PHE A 404 21.81 3.67 -0.68
CA PHE A 404 21.82 3.36 -2.11
C PHE A 404 20.42 3.55 -2.72
N MET A 405 19.40 3.01 -2.07
CA MET A 405 18.03 3.03 -2.61
C MET A 405 17.39 4.41 -2.55
N LEU A 406 17.73 5.28 -1.60
CA LEU A 406 17.27 6.68 -1.60
C LEU A 406 17.71 7.45 -2.87
N GLY A 407 18.80 7.04 -3.50
CA GLY A 407 19.27 7.59 -4.78
C GLY A 407 18.50 7.07 -6.01
N GLU A 408 17.78 5.96 -5.89
CA GLU A 408 17.08 5.32 -7.01
C GLU A 408 15.65 5.88 -7.17
N PRO A 409 15.26 6.39 -8.36
CA PRO A 409 13.91 6.85 -8.62
C PRO A 409 12.87 5.73 -8.38
N GLY A 410 11.79 6.05 -7.67
CA GLY A 410 10.71 5.11 -7.37
C GLY A 410 10.93 4.26 -6.11
N ALA A 411 12.04 4.45 -5.38
CA ALA A 411 12.22 3.89 -4.04
C ALA A 411 11.72 4.87 -2.97
N TYR A 412 10.94 4.36 -2.03
CA TYR A 412 10.30 5.13 -0.97
C TYR A 412 10.59 4.52 0.40
N PHE A 413 10.91 5.36 1.40
CA PHE A 413 11.22 4.92 2.76
C PHE A 413 10.37 5.60 3.83
N VAL A 414 9.71 4.80 4.66
CA VAL A 414 9.14 5.25 5.93
C VAL A 414 10.03 4.70 7.03
N LEU A 415 10.76 5.58 7.70
CA LEU A 415 11.67 5.23 8.78
C LEU A 415 11.07 5.63 10.11
N CYS A 416 10.87 4.69 11.02
CA CYS A 416 10.23 4.95 12.30
C CYS A 416 11.09 4.52 13.48
N GLY A 417 11.12 5.39 14.50
CA GLY A 417 11.86 5.13 15.72
C GLY A 417 11.42 6.03 16.87
N GLU A 418 12.06 5.85 18.00
CA GLU A 418 11.75 6.63 19.19
C GLU A 418 12.35 8.04 19.17
N LYS A 419 11.58 8.99 19.71
CA LYS A 419 12.00 10.39 19.84
C LYS A 419 13.15 10.56 20.85
N GLU A 420 13.17 9.79 21.95
CA GLU A 420 14.20 9.92 23.00
C GLU A 420 15.62 9.66 22.48
N THR A 421 15.76 8.65 21.62
CA THR A 421 17.04 8.22 21.03
C THR A 421 17.19 8.68 19.58
N PHE A 422 16.38 9.65 19.13
CA PHE A 422 16.29 10.11 17.74
C PHE A 422 17.66 10.31 17.09
N PHE A 423 18.54 11.07 17.74
CA PHE A 423 19.84 11.38 17.18
C PHE A 423 20.78 10.18 17.09
N ASP A 424 20.59 9.16 17.92
CA ASP A 424 21.46 7.98 17.95
C ASP A 424 21.20 7.09 16.73
N TRP A 425 19.93 6.91 16.35
CA TRP A 425 19.57 6.09 15.20
C TRP A 425 19.46 6.88 13.89
N TYR A 426 19.10 8.16 13.92
CA TYR A 426 18.96 8.99 12.71
C TYR A 426 20.30 9.33 12.06
N ARG A 427 21.34 9.64 12.86
CA ARG A 427 22.68 10.03 12.36
C ARG A 427 23.36 8.99 11.50
N VAL A 428 22.88 7.75 11.58
CA VAL A 428 23.43 6.61 10.86
C VAL A 428 23.16 6.71 9.35
N PHE A 429 22.07 7.35 8.93
CA PHE A 429 21.67 7.45 7.52
C PHE A 429 22.10 8.79 6.92
N GLN A 430 23.11 8.78 6.03
CA GLN A 430 23.53 9.99 5.32
C GLN A 430 22.63 10.21 4.08
N GLY A 431 22.16 11.44 3.87
CA GLY A 431 21.34 11.81 2.70
C GLY A 431 19.85 12.04 2.98
N MET A 432 19.38 11.80 4.20
CA MET A 432 18.00 12.16 4.59
C MET A 432 17.87 13.64 4.92
N GLN A 433 16.78 14.26 4.47
CA GLN A 433 16.48 15.66 4.78
C GLN A 433 15.70 15.75 6.09
N ILE A 434 16.01 16.75 6.93
CA ILE A 434 15.30 16.98 8.19
C ILE A 434 13.83 17.39 7.95
N SER A 435 13.50 17.96 6.79
CA SER A 435 12.13 18.29 6.36
C SER A 435 11.20 17.06 6.38
N SER A 436 11.75 15.88 6.17
CA SER A 436 11.04 14.60 6.17
C SER A 436 10.58 14.16 7.56
N LEU A 437 11.01 14.83 8.63
CA LEU A 437 10.65 14.49 10.01
C LEU A 437 9.19 14.80 10.31
N TYR A 438 8.46 13.80 10.79
CA TYR A 438 7.13 13.91 11.34
C TYR A 438 7.14 13.45 12.79
N GLU A 439 6.79 14.35 13.70
CA GLU A 439 6.70 14.06 15.13
C GLU A 439 5.28 13.59 15.48
N LEU A 440 5.14 12.32 15.85
CA LEU A 440 3.90 11.74 16.32
C LEU A 440 3.70 12.02 17.82
N LYS A 441 2.60 12.68 18.16
CA LYS A 441 2.25 13.00 19.55
C LYS A 441 1.43 11.88 20.19
N VAL A 442 1.52 11.78 21.52
CA VAL A 442 0.71 10.84 22.31
C VAL A 442 -0.76 11.26 22.26
N PHE A 443 -1.65 10.26 22.24
CA PHE A 443 -3.08 10.48 22.12
C PHE A 443 -3.68 11.09 23.40
N GLU A 444 -4.26 12.30 23.30
CA GLU A 444 -5.05 12.91 24.38
C GLU A 444 -6.55 12.71 24.09
N ARG A 445 -7.23 11.80 24.83
CA ARG A 445 -8.70 11.77 24.84
C ARG A 445 -9.20 13.05 25.51
N THR A 446 -9.64 14.04 24.73
CA THR A 446 -10.42 15.16 25.25
C THR A 446 -11.83 14.65 25.57
N SER A 447 -12.13 14.49 26.86
CA SER A 447 -13.43 14.07 27.37
C SER A 447 -14.50 15.10 27.02
N TYR A 448 -15.23 14.92 25.92
CA TYR A 448 -16.46 15.68 25.67
C TYR A 448 -17.63 15.03 26.41
N GLY A 449 -17.77 15.40 27.68
CA GLY A 449 -18.94 15.10 28.51
C GLY A 449 -18.88 15.97 29.77
N ARG A 450 -19.84 16.90 29.90
CA ARG A 450 -19.95 17.77 31.08
C ARG A 450 -19.96 16.94 32.36
N VAL A 451 -18.91 17.07 33.15
CA VAL A 451 -18.93 16.83 34.60
C VAL A 451 -18.52 18.17 35.24
N PRO A 452 -19.30 18.70 36.20
CA PRO A 452 -19.18 20.09 36.64
C PRO A 452 -17.83 20.36 37.30
N GLU A 453 -17.40 21.62 37.15
CA GLU A 453 -16.25 22.22 37.82
C GLU A 453 -16.18 21.80 39.30
N ASN A 454 -15.16 21.00 39.61
CA ASN A 454 -14.44 21.07 40.87
C ASN A 454 -13.13 20.31 40.71
N PRO A 455 -11.97 20.99 40.66
CA PRO A 455 -10.70 20.33 40.90
C PRO A 455 -10.65 20.02 42.40
N ARG A 456 -11.27 18.92 42.83
CA ARG A 456 -10.85 18.31 44.08
C ARG A 456 -9.46 17.75 43.84
N ARG A 457 -8.46 18.57 44.19
CA ARG A 457 -7.15 18.08 44.62
C ARG A 457 -7.41 16.90 45.56
N ILE A 458 -7.18 15.68 45.08
CA ILE A 458 -6.97 14.54 45.96
C ILE A 458 -5.51 14.68 46.39
N GLU A 459 -5.30 15.52 47.40
CA GLU A 459 -4.23 15.30 48.36
C GLU A 459 -4.53 13.94 49.01
N GLY A 460 -3.70 12.93 48.72
CA GLY A 460 -3.83 11.62 49.35
C GLY A 460 -3.73 10.43 48.41
N SER A 461 -2.68 10.34 47.58
CA SER A 461 -2.03 9.05 47.39
C SER A 461 -0.78 9.09 48.24
N THR A 462 -0.75 8.27 49.28
CA THR A 462 0.41 8.03 50.14
C THR A 462 1.68 8.06 49.31
N HIS A 463 2.53 9.04 49.61
CA HIS A 463 3.92 9.06 49.21
C HIS A 463 4.52 7.67 49.54
N THR A 464 4.66 6.80 48.53
CA THR A 464 5.84 5.93 48.50
C THR A 464 7.01 6.90 48.59
N PRO A 465 7.89 6.76 49.61
CA PRO A 465 9.03 7.67 49.74
C PRO A 465 9.82 7.64 48.43
N PRO A 466 10.49 8.74 48.05
CA PRO A 466 11.46 8.68 46.97
C PRO A 466 12.43 7.56 47.34
N LEU A 467 12.51 6.50 46.52
CA LEU A 467 13.55 5.47 46.61
C LEU A 467 14.88 6.14 46.27
N GLY A 468 15.40 6.87 47.25
CA GLY A 468 16.56 7.72 47.14
C GLY A 468 17.20 7.80 48.51
N GLU A 469 17.78 6.68 48.96
CA GLU A 469 18.88 6.68 49.94
C GLU A 469 19.62 5.34 50.04
N ASN A 470 19.05 4.22 49.55
CA ASN A 470 19.69 2.88 49.56
C ASN A 470 19.78 2.20 48.19
N PHE A 471 19.93 2.94 47.09
CA PHE A 471 20.20 2.31 45.78
C PHE A 471 21.71 2.09 45.60
N PRO A 472 22.15 0.87 45.21
CA PRO A 472 23.55 0.51 45.08
C PRO A 472 24.30 1.42 44.09
N LYS A 473 25.54 1.81 44.44
CA LYS A 473 26.35 2.79 43.71
C LYS A 473 27.37 2.12 42.75
N SER A 474 27.50 0.80 42.80
CA SER A 474 28.37 0.01 41.92
C SER A 474 27.66 -1.25 41.39
N ALA A 475 28.10 -1.75 40.23
CA ALA A 475 27.50 -2.93 39.57
C ALA A 475 27.47 -4.18 40.48
N ALA A 476 28.49 -4.38 41.32
CA ALA A 476 28.55 -5.50 42.25
C ALA A 476 27.54 -5.39 43.42
N GLU A 477 27.24 -4.17 43.86
CA GLU A 477 26.21 -3.93 44.87
C GLU A 477 24.79 -4.11 44.27
N THR A 478 24.60 -3.79 42.99
CA THR A 478 23.34 -4.01 42.28
C THR A 478 23.05 -5.50 42.03
N ASP A 479 24.07 -6.28 41.67
CA ASP A 479 23.96 -7.74 41.57
C ASP A 479 23.60 -8.38 42.92
N GLY A 480 24.21 -7.89 44.01
CA GLY A 480 23.89 -8.32 45.38
C GLY A 480 22.45 -8.00 45.76
N PHE A 481 21.99 -6.77 45.47
CA PHE A 481 20.61 -6.34 45.69
C PHE A 481 19.60 -7.21 44.94
N VAL A 482 19.82 -7.48 43.64
CA VAL A 482 18.92 -8.32 42.84
C VAL A 482 18.88 -9.75 43.37
N ARG A 483 20.02 -10.33 43.76
CA ARG A 483 20.06 -11.68 44.36
C ARG A 483 19.31 -11.74 45.69
N GLU A 484 19.43 -10.73 46.54
CA GLU A 484 18.70 -10.67 47.81
C GLU A 484 17.18 -10.46 47.59
N ALA A 485 16.81 -9.58 46.66
CA ALA A 485 15.43 -9.33 46.30
C ALA A 485 14.74 -10.60 45.77
N LEU A 486 15.44 -11.36 44.92
CA LEU A 486 14.93 -12.62 44.34
C LEU A 486 14.95 -13.79 45.33
N GLN A 487 15.81 -13.82 46.35
CA GLN A 487 15.81 -14.89 47.38
C GLN A 487 14.51 -14.96 48.18
N ARG A 488 13.76 -13.84 48.26
CA ARG A 488 12.47 -13.74 48.96
C ARG A 488 11.29 -14.14 48.07
N ILE A 489 11.54 -14.41 46.78
CA ILE A 489 10.56 -14.82 45.79
C ILE A 489 10.84 -16.28 45.45
N GLU A 490 9.80 -17.10 45.32
CA GLU A 490 9.95 -18.50 44.94
C GLU A 490 10.62 -18.57 43.55
N TYR A 491 11.86 -19.06 43.51
CA TYR A 491 12.63 -19.14 42.26
C TYR A 491 12.20 -20.37 41.46
N ASP A 492 11.38 -20.15 40.44
CA ASP A 492 10.93 -21.15 39.48
C ASP A 492 11.20 -20.70 38.02
N GLY A 493 10.91 -21.57 37.06
CA GLY A 493 11.07 -21.25 35.63
C GLY A 493 10.12 -20.14 35.12
N ASP A 494 9.03 -19.87 35.84
CA ASP A 494 8.03 -18.86 35.47
C ASP A 494 8.52 -17.45 35.83
N LEU A 495 9.26 -17.30 36.94
CA LEU A 495 9.90 -16.04 37.32
C LEU A 495 10.85 -15.52 36.24
N ALA A 496 11.75 -16.39 35.74
CA ALA A 496 12.67 -16.02 34.68
C ALA A 496 11.92 -15.68 33.37
N LEU A 497 10.87 -16.44 33.05
CA LEU A 497 10.04 -16.21 31.87
C LEU A 497 9.25 -14.91 31.95
N ILE A 498 8.66 -14.55 33.09
CA ILE A 498 7.98 -13.26 33.32
C ILE A 498 9.00 -12.12 33.23
N MET A 499 10.16 -12.25 33.88
CA MET A 499 11.17 -11.20 33.83
C MET A 499 11.77 -11.00 32.42
N SER A 500 11.75 -12.02 31.56
CA SER A 500 12.13 -11.90 30.15
C SER A 500 11.27 -10.90 29.36
N VAL A 501 10.04 -10.62 29.82
CA VAL A 501 9.11 -9.65 29.21
C VAL A 501 9.57 -8.20 29.50
N PHE A 502 10.10 -7.97 30.70
CA PHE A 502 10.51 -6.64 31.19
C PHE A 502 11.97 -6.31 30.86
N VAL A 503 12.81 -7.31 30.64
CA VAL A 503 14.26 -7.14 30.47
C VAL A 503 14.69 -7.67 29.10
N ASP A 504 15.26 -6.77 28.30
CA ASP A 504 15.71 -7.08 26.94
C ASP A 504 17.22 -7.02 26.77
N ALA A 505 17.78 -7.72 25.78
CA ALA A 505 19.20 -7.58 25.39
C ALA A 505 19.44 -6.24 24.68
N ALA A 506 18.47 -5.77 23.88
CA ALA A 506 18.70 -4.77 22.82
C ALA A 506 17.87 -3.46 22.91
N GLY A 507 17.28 -3.08 24.04
CA GLY A 507 16.46 -1.85 24.12
C GLY A 507 16.66 -0.99 25.39
N PRO A 508 16.91 0.33 25.28
CA PRO A 508 17.01 1.23 26.44
C PRO A 508 15.64 1.53 27.11
N ILE A 509 14.58 0.87 26.65
CA ILE A 509 13.19 1.24 26.86
C ILE A 509 12.55 0.30 27.85
N MET A 510 12.02 0.88 28.93
CA MET A 510 11.23 0.12 29.88
C MET A 510 9.80 0.04 29.35
N LYS A 511 9.48 -1.09 28.72
CA LYS A 511 8.12 -1.43 28.34
C LYS A 511 7.26 -1.62 29.59
N ARG A 512 5.97 -1.35 29.44
CA ARG A 512 4.96 -1.48 30.48
C ARG A 512 3.92 -2.48 30.02
N TYR A 513 3.51 -3.35 30.94
CA TYR A 513 2.67 -4.49 30.66
C TYR A 513 1.61 -4.61 31.74
N ASP A 514 0.37 -4.85 31.35
CA ASP A 514 -0.63 -5.34 32.29
C ASP A 514 -0.51 -6.87 32.48
N VAL A 515 -1.37 -7.45 33.31
CA VAL A 515 -1.36 -8.89 33.59
C VAL A 515 -1.69 -9.71 32.33
N ASP A 516 -2.56 -9.20 31.46
CA ASP A 516 -2.98 -9.89 30.23
C ASP A 516 -1.86 -9.87 29.18
N ASP A 517 -1.09 -8.78 29.10
CA ASP A 517 0.09 -8.68 28.24
C ASP A 517 1.17 -9.67 28.70
N ILE A 518 1.42 -9.77 30.00
CA ILE A 518 2.38 -10.75 30.55
C ILE A 518 1.89 -12.17 30.25
N TYR A 519 0.60 -12.45 30.43
CA TYR A 519 0.01 -13.74 30.05
C TYR A 519 0.25 -14.04 28.57
N ARG A 520 -0.01 -13.08 27.68
CA ARG A 520 0.24 -13.25 26.25
C ARG A 520 1.70 -13.54 25.92
N GLU A 521 2.64 -12.91 26.61
CA GLU A 521 4.07 -13.09 26.35
C GLU A 521 4.71 -14.32 27.01
N THR A 522 4.00 -14.98 27.92
CA THR A 522 4.58 -16.08 28.73
C THR A 522 3.73 -17.35 28.76
N ALA A 523 2.44 -17.27 28.45
CA ALA A 523 1.44 -18.31 28.69
C ALA A 523 1.35 -18.77 30.16
N VAL A 524 1.92 -18.02 31.11
CA VAL A 524 1.85 -18.32 32.54
C VAL A 524 0.47 -17.91 33.06
N PRO A 525 -0.32 -18.80 33.71
CA PRO A 525 -1.67 -18.46 34.15
C PRO A 525 -1.73 -17.21 35.05
N HIS A 526 -2.81 -16.44 34.95
CA HIS A 526 -3.04 -15.25 35.78
C HIS A 526 -2.88 -15.52 37.28
N GLU A 527 -3.33 -16.69 37.74
CA GLU A 527 -3.20 -17.15 39.14
C GLU A 527 -1.74 -17.18 39.62
N ARG A 528 -0.78 -17.36 38.71
CA ARG A 528 0.66 -17.34 39.00
C ARG A 528 1.29 -15.97 38.72
N ILE A 529 0.85 -15.26 37.68
CA ILE A 529 1.37 -13.92 37.34
C ILE A 529 1.10 -12.92 38.47
N ILE A 530 -0.15 -12.81 38.91
CA ILE A 530 -0.60 -11.79 39.88
C ILE A 530 0.26 -11.80 41.17
N PRO A 531 0.44 -12.94 41.88
CA PRO A 531 1.25 -12.95 43.10
C PRO A 531 2.75 -12.72 42.85
N LEU A 532 3.30 -13.20 41.72
CA LEU A 532 4.71 -12.99 41.38
C LEU A 532 5.00 -11.51 41.07
N VAL A 533 4.15 -10.86 40.28
CA VAL A 533 4.29 -9.44 39.93
C VAL A 533 4.12 -8.56 41.18
N ALA A 534 3.19 -8.89 42.08
CA ALA A 534 3.06 -8.21 43.37
C ALA A 534 4.33 -8.35 44.23
N SER A 535 4.92 -9.55 44.29
CA SER A 535 6.17 -9.79 45.03
C SER A 535 7.37 -9.04 44.41
N LEU A 536 7.43 -8.96 43.08
CA LEU A 536 8.44 -8.19 42.35
C LEU A 536 8.29 -6.67 42.55
N ARG A 537 7.04 -6.18 42.69
CA ARG A 537 6.76 -4.80 43.06
C ARG A 537 7.20 -4.51 44.50
N ASP A 538 6.83 -5.37 45.44
CA ASP A 538 7.11 -5.19 46.86
C ASP A 538 8.62 -5.30 47.18
N SER A 539 9.37 -6.04 46.35
CA SER A 539 10.85 -6.10 46.40
C SER A 539 11.56 -4.94 45.68
N GLY A 540 10.81 -4.04 45.05
CA GLY A 540 11.35 -2.87 44.36
C GLY A 540 11.99 -3.16 43.00
N ILE A 541 11.77 -4.36 42.43
CA ILE A 541 12.21 -4.72 41.08
C ILE A 541 11.27 -4.12 40.02
N LEU A 542 9.95 -4.22 40.26
CA LEU A 542 8.92 -3.61 39.42
C LEU A 542 8.30 -2.39 40.11
N ARG A 543 7.74 -1.50 39.30
CA ARG A 543 6.86 -0.41 39.74
C ARG A 543 5.50 -0.58 39.09
N GLU A 544 4.46 -0.23 39.85
CA GLU A 544 3.07 -0.22 39.38
C GLU A 544 2.67 1.21 39.01
N ILE A 545 1.99 1.36 37.89
CA ILE A 545 1.51 2.63 37.34
C ILE A 545 0.05 2.45 36.97
N GLU A 546 -0.84 3.20 37.61
CA GLU A 546 -2.25 3.21 37.24
C GLU A 546 -2.49 4.17 36.06
N TYR A 547 -3.12 3.66 35.01
CA TYR A 547 -3.53 4.46 33.86
C TYR A 547 -4.91 4.00 33.37
N GLN A 548 -5.86 4.95 33.26
CA GLN A 548 -7.25 4.69 32.83
C GLN A 548 -7.98 3.58 33.62
N GLY A 549 -7.63 3.38 34.90
CA GLY A 549 -8.24 2.37 35.76
C GLY A 549 -7.61 0.98 35.66
N ASN A 550 -6.57 0.80 34.84
CA ASN A 550 -5.79 -0.43 34.75
C ASN A 550 -4.40 -0.25 35.38
N SER A 551 -3.91 -1.29 36.06
CA SER A 551 -2.56 -1.36 36.60
C SER A 551 -1.58 -1.88 35.56
N TYR A 552 -0.54 -1.08 35.29
CA TYR A 552 0.58 -1.47 34.43
C TYR A 552 1.84 -1.63 35.26
N PHE A 553 2.63 -2.64 34.95
CA PHE A 553 3.91 -2.90 35.59
C PHE A 553 5.04 -2.55 34.64
N ALA A 554 6.11 -1.97 35.18
CA ALA A 554 7.35 -1.73 34.46
C ALA A 554 8.53 -1.98 35.39
N LEU A 555 9.71 -2.18 34.84
CA LEU A 555 10.93 -2.24 35.64
C LEU A 555 11.09 -0.95 36.46
N ALA A 556 11.46 -1.05 37.74
CA ALA A 556 11.51 0.10 38.64
C ALA A 556 12.64 1.07 38.27
N ASN A 557 13.79 0.53 37.83
CA ASN A 557 14.96 1.30 37.45
C ASN A 557 15.74 0.60 36.32
N ARG A 558 16.17 1.38 35.31
CA ARG A 558 16.95 0.89 34.16
C ARG A 558 18.26 0.18 34.58
N VAL A 559 18.84 0.56 35.72
CA VAL A 559 20.09 -0.03 36.27
C VAL A 559 19.93 -1.51 36.65
N LEU A 560 18.70 -1.98 36.92
CA LEU A 560 18.44 -3.37 37.27
C LEU A 560 18.57 -4.34 36.08
N ARG A 561 18.61 -3.81 34.85
CA ARG A 561 18.53 -4.59 33.61
C ARG A 561 19.68 -5.59 33.45
N GLU A 562 20.92 -5.13 33.49
CA GLU A 562 22.11 -5.98 33.33
C GLU A 562 22.22 -7.04 34.47
N PRO A 563 22.04 -6.67 35.75
CA PRO A 563 21.98 -7.65 36.84
C PRO A 563 20.88 -8.70 36.65
N LEU A 564 19.65 -8.29 36.32
CA LEU A 564 18.55 -9.24 36.11
C LEU A 564 18.81 -10.16 34.92
N TRP A 565 19.36 -9.61 33.83
CA TRP A 565 19.76 -10.37 32.65
C TRP A 565 20.76 -11.48 32.99
N SER A 566 21.80 -11.14 33.75
CA SER A 566 22.87 -12.06 34.16
C SER A 566 22.39 -13.07 35.21
N VAL A 567 21.65 -12.62 36.23
CA VAL A 567 21.23 -13.45 37.37
C VAL A 567 20.14 -14.46 36.98
N LEU A 568 19.23 -14.08 36.09
CA LEU A 568 18.12 -14.94 35.65
C LEU A 568 18.40 -15.68 34.34
N ASP A 569 19.60 -15.54 33.78
CA ASP A 569 19.99 -16.10 32.48
C ASP A 569 18.94 -15.85 31.39
N LEU A 570 18.60 -14.58 31.20
CA LEU A 570 17.48 -14.20 30.30
C LEU A 570 17.82 -14.36 28.81
N GLY A 571 19.09 -14.59 28.47
CA GLY A 571 19.54 -14.84 27.10
C GLY A 571 18.88 -16.06 26.47
N GLN A 572 18.47 -17.05 27.26
CA GLN A 572 17.76 -18.24 26.76
C GLN A 572 16.39 -17.93 26.14
N PHE A 573 15.81 -16.75 26.37
CA PHE A 573 14.51 -16.34 25.84
C PHE A 573 14.59 -15.43 24.61
N GLU A 574 15.78 -15.11 24.11
CA GLU A 574 15.92 -14.23 22.93
C GLU A 574 15.32 -14.83 21.67
N GLU A 575 15.47 -16.14 21.47
CA GLU A 575 14.82 -16.87 20.38
C GLU A 575 13.29 -16.70 20.40
N LYS A 576 12.67 -16.68 21.59
CA LYS A 576 11.23 -16.47 21.76
C LYS A 576 10.81 -15.07 21.29
N LYS A 577 11.60 -14.05 21.64
CA LYS A 577 11.34 -12.66 21.24
C LYS A 577 11.56 -12.46 19.74
N MET A 578 12.61 -13.07 19.19
CA MET A 578 12.85 -13.12 17.75
C MET A 578 11.65 -13.71 17.02
N LEU A 579 11.15 -14.86 17.49
CA LEU A 579 9.95 -15.48 16.95
C LEU A 579 8.74 -14.54 16.97
N ARG A 580 8.47 -13.85 18.09
CA ARG A 580 7.35 -12.90 18.17
C ARG A 580 7.44 -11.82 17.11
N ASN A 581 8.62 -11.22 16.94
CA ASN A 581 8.82 -10.21 15.91
C ASN A 581 8.67 -10.82 14.51
N SER A 582 9.33 -11.94 14.23
CA SER A 582 9.23 -12.61 12.93
C SER A 582 7.78 -12.90 12.57
N LEU A 583 6.97 -13.43 13.50
CA LEU A 583 5.53 -13.64 13.29
C LEU A 583 4.82 -12.35 12.88
N GLY A 584 5.04 -11.25 13.61
CA GLY A 584 4.53 -9.92 13.26
C GLY A 584 4.93 -9.46 11.85
N ASN A 585 6.22 -9.55 11.51
CA ASN A 585 6.74 -9.19 10.19
C ASN A 585 6.11 -10.04 9.08
N PHE A 586 5.96 -11.35 9.28
CA PHE A 586 5.34 -12.24 8.30
C PHE A 586 3.84 -11.94 8.10
N ILE A 587 3.12 -11.62 9.17
CA ILE A 587 1.70 -11.22 9.11
C ILE A 587 1.55 -9.94 8.30
N VAL A 588 2.31 -8.89 8.64
CA VAL A 588 2.21 -7.59 7.96
C VAL A 588 2.62 -7.69 6.48
N ASN A 589 3.60 -8.54 6.17
CA ASN A 589 4.03 -8.77 4.79
C ASN A 589 3.19 -9.80 4.02
N GLU A 590 2.22 -10.44 4.67
CA GLU A 590 1.37 -11.50 4.13
C GLU A 590 2.14 -12.68 3.51
N THR A 591 3.22 -13.11 4.14
CA THR A 591 4.06 -14.22 3.64
C THR A 591 4.08 -15.40 4.59
N PHE A 592 4.24 -16.61 4.05
CA PHE A 592 4.39 -17.81 4.89
C PHE A 592 5.75 -17.83 5.60
N LEU A 593 5.74 -18.32 6.83
CA LEU A 593 6.93 -18.55 7.66
C LEU A 593 7.92 -19.47 6.95
N ASP A 594 9.20 -19.29 7.24
CA ASP A 594 10.26 -20.24 6.86
C ASP A 594 10.45 -21.36 7.86
N ASP A 595 11.22 -22.36 7.43
CA ASP A 595 11.51 -23.55 8.21
C ASP A 595 12.21 -23.20 9.52
N GLU A 596 13.10 -22.21 9.52
CA GLU A 596 13.77 -21.69 10.72
C GLU A 596 12.77 -21.10 11.72
N THR A 597 11.85 -20.26 11.24
CA THR A 597 10.78 -19.67 12.07
C THR A 597 9.77 -20.73 12.55
N LEU A 598 9.48 -21.73 11.73
CA LEU A 598 8.60 -22.85 12.11
C LEU A 598 9.24 -23.73 13.20
N ASP A 599 10.55 -24.01 13.10
CA ASP A 599 11.29 -24.73 14.14
C ASP A 599 11.30 -23.96 15.47
N LEU A 600 11.36 -22.62 15.40
CA LEU A 600 11.19 -21.76 16.57
C LEU A 600 9.76 -21.82 17.12
N ALA A 601 8.75 -21.75 16.25
CA ALA A 601 7.35 -21.84 16.65
C ALA A 601 7.02 -23.17 17.34
N GLU A 602 7.50 -24.29 16.78
CA GLU A 602 7.33 -25.63 17.38
C GLU A 602 8.02 -25.73 18.75
N ARG A 603 9.19 -25.11 18.94
CA ARG A 603 9.90 -25.08 20.22
C ARG A 603 9.20 -24.21 21.28
N TRP A 604 8.67 -23.06 20.89
CA TRP A 604 8.22 -22.01 21.81
C TRP A 604 6.69 -21.91 21.95
N HIS A 605 5.88 -22.67 21.21
CA HIS A 605 4.40 -22.54 21.20
C HIS A 605 3.71 -22.64 22.58
N ASN A 606 4.35 -23.26 23.58
CA ASN A 606 3.80 -23.42 24.94
C ASN A 606 4.29 -22.36 25.94
N ARG A 607 5.12 -21.41 25.49
CA ARG A 607 5.80 -20.42 26.34
C ARG A 607 5.38 -18.99 26.05
N PHE A 608 4.38 -18.83 25.18
CA PHE A 608 3.68 -17.60 24.90
C PHE A 608 2.34 -17.94 24.22
N VAL A 609 1.40 -17.01 24.23
CA VAL A 609 0.11 -17.15 23.57
C VAL A 609 0.18 -16.48 22.21
N MET A 610 0.01 -17.27 21.15
CA MET A 610 -0.15 -16.74 19.80
C MET A 610 -1.51 -16.05 19.65
N THR A 611 -1.55 -14.92 18.97
CA THR A 611 -2.82 -14.32 18.55
C THR A 611 -3.53 -15.20 17.53
N LYS A 612 -4.80 -14.88 17.25
CA LYS A 612 -5.60 -15.49 16.18
C LYS A 612 -4.83 -15.54 14.85
N GLU A 613 -4.18 -14.43 14.52
CA GLU A 613 -3.40 -14.20 13.30
C GLU A 613 -2.13 -15.03 13.28
N GLU A 614 -1.34 -14.95 14.35
CA GLU A 614 -0.09 -15.68 14.51
C GLU A 614 -0.33 -17.19 14.40
N MET A 615 -1.38 -17.70 15.03
CA MET A 615 -1.75 -19.12 14.93
C MET A 615 -2.18 -19.49 13.51
N GLY A 616 -3.02 -18.67 12.87
CA GLY A 616 -3.50 -18.89 11.51
C GLY A 616 -2.37 -18.94 10.48
N ILE A 617 -1.44 -17.97 10.52
CA ILE A 617 -0.29 -17.95 9.60
C ILE A 617 0.68 -19.10 9.88
N THR A 618 0.86 -19.48 11.15
CA THR A 618 1.77 -20.59 11.52
C THR A 618 1.23 -21.92 10.99
N LEU A 619 -0.05 -22.23 11.23
CA LEU A 619 -0.68 -23.46 10.73
C LEU A 619 -0.70 -23.52 9.21
N ALA A 620 -1.02 -22.40 8.54
CA ALA A 620 -0.97 -22.34 7.08
C ALA A 620 0.46 -22.52 6.55
N SER A 621 1.46 -21.98 7.24
CA SER A 621 2.88 -22.14 6.87
C SER A 621 3.35 -23.59 7.01
N LEU A 622 2.91 -24.31 8.06
CA LEU A 622 3.18 -25.75 8.20
C LEU A 622 2.65 -26.53 6.99
N ILE A 623 1.41 -26.27 6.57
CA ILE A 623 0.83 -26.91 5.38
C ILE A 623 1.59 -26.52 4.12
N ALA A 624 1.92 -25.23 3.94
CA ALA A 624 2.66 -24.73 2.78
C ALA A 624 4.01 -25.43 2.60
N ARG A 625 4.66 -25.82 3.71
CA ARG A 625 5.93 -26.55 3.76
C ARG A 625 5.78 -28.08 3.80
N GLY A 626 4.56 -28.61 3.83
CA GLY A 626 4.30 -30.04 3.91
C GLY A 626 4.63 -30.66 5.27
N ARG A 627 4.64 -29.85 6.34
CA ARG A 627 4.80 -30.30 7.73
C ARG A 627 3.46 -30.68 8.34
N ASP A 628 3.50 -31.45 9.43
CA ASP A 628 2.31 -31.83 10.17
C ASP A 628 1.79 -30.66 11.03
N TRP A 629 0.57 -30.22 10.75
CA TRP A 629 -0.08 -29.12 11.46
C TRP A 629 -0.90 -29.58 12.67
N LYS A 630 -1.22 -30.88 12.77
CA LYS A 630 -2.15 -31.40 13.78
C LYS A 630 -1.63 -31.22 15.20
N VAL A 631 -0.33 -31.44 15.40
CA VAL A 631 0.32 -31.31 16.72
C VAL A 631 0.13 -29.89 17.27
N LEU A 632 0.39 -28.87 16.44
CA LEU A 632 0.25 -27.48 16.83
C LEU A 632 -1.23 -27.09 16.99
N PHE A 633 -2.10 -27.55 16.09
CA PHE A 633 -3.55 -27.31 16.19
C PHE A 633 -4.14 -27.89 17.47
N ASP A 634 -3.80 -29.13 17.84
CA ASP A 634 -4.28 -29.77 19.06
C ASP A 634 -3.78 -29.06 20.32
N ALA A 635 -2.57 -28.50 20.30
CA ALA A 635 -2.03 -27.67 21.37
C ALA A 635 -2.78 -26.33 21.47
N ALA A 636 -3.07 -25.69 20.33
CA ALA A 636 -3.77 -24.42 20.26
C ALA A 636 -5.25 -24.52 20.66
N ASN A 637 -5.94 -25.58 20.21
CA ASN A 637 -7.38 -25.77 20.42
C ASN A 637 -7.75 -25.98 21.90
N ARG A 638 -6.79 -26.36 22.75
CA ARG A 638 -6.97 -26.46 24.21
C ARG A 638 -7.03 -25.10 24.90
N SER A 639 -6.64 -24.02 24.23
CA SER A 639 -6.36 -22.72 24.85
C SER A 639 -7.40 -21.64 24.50
N GLU A 640 -8.51 -21.98 23.82
CA GLU A 640 -9.60 -21.07 23.42
C GLU A 640 -9.29 -19.90 22.44
N PRO A 641 -8.15 -19.75 21.73
CA PRO A 641 -8.07 -18.71 20.72
C PRO A 641 -8.82 -19.14 19.44
N SER A 642 -9.72 -18.27 18.97
CA SER A 642 -10.23 -18.35 17.60
C SER A 642 -9.05 -18.26 16.62
N ILE A 643 -8.98 -19.10 15.57
CA ILE A 643 -7.88 -19.17 14.59
C ILE A 643 -8.22 -18.36 13.34
N ASP A 644 -7.25 -17.59 12.78
CA ASP A 644 -7.47 -16.87 11.52
C ASP A 644 -7.45 -17.86 10.36
N ILE A 645 -8.60 -18.02 9.69
CA ILE A 645 -8.71 -18.89 8.52
C ILE A 645 -8.09 -18.29 7.27
N GLN A 646 -7.82 -16.98 7.23
CA GLN A 646 -7.42 -16.29 6.00
C GLN A 646 -6.11 -16.80 5.38
N PRO A 647 -5.03 -17.04 6.15
CA PRO A 647 -3.81 -17.61 5.59
C PRO A 647 -4.01 -19.04 5.06
N ILE A 648 -4.89 -19.82 5.70
CA ILE A 648 -5.17 -21.22 5.34
C ILE A 648 -5.98 -21.27 4.06
N LEU A 649 -6.96 -20.37 3.95
CA LEU A 649 -7.79 -20.17 2.78
C LEU A 649 -6.92 -19.90 1.52
N LYS A 650 -5.79 -19.17 1.62
CA LYS A 650 -4.87 -18.94 0.47
C LYS A 650 -4.30 -20.24 -0.14
N LEU A 651 -4.21 -21.31 0.65
CA LEU A 651 -3.66 -22.60 0.20
C LEU A 651 -4.61 -23.40 -0.69
N LEU A 652 -5.89 -23.00 -0.79
CA LEU A 652 -6.85 -23.61 -1.71
C LEU A 652 -6.43 -23.43 -3.18
N TYR A 653 -5.63 -22.42 -3.50
CA TYR A 653 -5.11 -22.17 -4.85
C TYR A 653 -3.70 -22.74 -5.06
N SER A 654 -3.23 -23.62 -4.17
CA SER A 654 -1.95 -24.29 -4.37
C SER A 654 -2.03 -25.27 -5.53
N GLU A 655 -0.99 -25.35 -6.35
CA GLU A 655 -0.87 -26.37 -7.41
C GLU A 655 -0.78 -27.79 -6.82
N ASP A 656 -0.31 -27.92 -5.58
CA ASP A 656 -0.15 -29.19 -4.87
C ASP A 656 -1.48 -29.65 -4.22
N ALA A 657 -2.02 -30.75 -4.72
CA ALA A 657 -3.27 -31.34 -4.23
C ALA A 657 -3.20 -31.75 -2.75
N GLN A 658 -2.04 -32.17 -2.24
CA GLN A 658 -1.90 -32.55 -0.83
C GLN A 658 -1.97 -31.31 0.07
N LYS A 659 -1.44 -30.17 -0.37
CA LYS A 659 -1.56 -28.89 0.36
C LYS A 659 -3.00 -28.42 0.40
N ARG A 660 -3.71 -28.49 -0.73
CA ARG A 660 -5.15 -28.16 -0.80
C ARG A 660 -5.97 -29.05 0.14
N LYS A 661 -5.75 -30.37 0.09
CA LYS A 661 -6.42 -31.34 0.98
C LYS A 661 -6.17 -31.05 2.46
N ASN A 662 -4.93 -30.77 2.84
CA ASN A 662 -4.57 -30.43 4.22
C ASN A 662 -5.20 -29.10 4.66
N ALA A 663 -5.24 -28.08 3.78
CA ALA A 663 -5.88 -26.81 4.06
C ALA A 663 -7.38 -26.97 4.31
N ILE A 664 -8.08 -27.73 3.46
CA ILE A 664 -9.52 -28.01 3.67
C ILE A 664 -9.72 -28.79 4.97
N SER A 665 -8.89 -29.80 5.25
CA SER A 665 -8.99 -30.57 6.49
C SER A 665 -8.87 -29.66 7.72
N LEU A 666 -7.89 -28.76 7.74
CA LEU A 666 -7.72 -27.81 8.83
C LEU A 666 -8.88 -26.82 8.93
N LEU A 667 -9.39 -26.28 7.82
CA LEU A 667 -10.56 -25.38 7.82
C LEU A 667 -11.79 -26.06 8.44
N VAL A 668 -12.01 -27.33 8.10
CA VAL A 668 -13.12 -28.13 8.63
C VAL A 668 -13.00 -28.34 10.13
N GLU A 669 -11.81 -28.65 10.63
CA GLU A 669 -11.55 -28.77 12.08
C GLU A 669 -11.76 -27.42 12.80
N ILE A 670 -11.37 -26.30 12.19
CA ILE A 670 -11.63 -24.96 12.74
C ILE A 670 -13.13 -24.64 12.76
N ASN A 671 -13.89 -25.12 11.76
CA ASN A 671 -15.34 -24.95 11.62
C ASN A 671 -15.82 -23.48 11.67
N ASP A 672 -15.03 -22.57 11.10
CA ASP A 672 -15.41 -21.16 10.99
C ASP A 672 -16.56 -21.00 9.96
N LYS A 673 -17.57 -20.21 10.29
CA LYS A 673 -18.71 -19.95 9.39
C LYS A 673 -18.27 -19.28 8.07
N ASP A 674 -17.20 -18.51 8.11
CA ASP A 674 -16.74 -17.70 6.98
C ASP A 674 -16.00 -18.54 5.92
N MET A 675 -15.69 -19.82 6.22
CA MET A 675 -15.08 -20.75 5.27
C MET A 675 -16.04 -21.23 4.16
N ILE A 676 -17.36 -21.15 4.37
CA ILE A 676 -18.35 -21.81 3.51
C ILE A 676 -18.30 -21.28 2.07
N ASN A 677 -18.35 -19.96 1.88
CA ASN A 677 -18.34 -19.36 0.55
C ASN A 677 -17.02 -19.61 -0.22
N PRO A 678 -15.82 -19.41 0.38
CA PRO A 678 -14.56 -19.80 -0.25
C PRO A 678 -14.53 -21.26 -0.70
N LEU A 679 -14.95 -22.19 0.16
CA LEU A 679 -14.92 -23.61 -0.15
C LEU A 679 -15.91 -23.98 -1.27
N LEU A 680 -17.08 -23.34 -1.34
CA LEU A 680 -18.02 -23.53 -2.44
C LEU A 680 -17.48 -23.00 -3.77
N LEU A 681 -16.75 -21.87 -3.75
CA LEU A 681 -16.09 -21.37 -4.95
C LEU A 681 -15.00 -22.35 -5.41
N HIS A 682 -14.16 -22.79 -4.48
CA HIS A 682 -13.10 -23.76 -4.75
C HIS A 682 -13.64 -25.09 -5.28
N LEU A 683 -14.80 -25.56 -4.78
CA LEU A 683 -15.45 -26.78 -5.25
C LEU A 683 -15.78 -26.75 -6.76
N LYS A 684 -16.05 -25.57 -7.33
CA LYS A 684 -16.36 -25.42 -8.76
C LYS A 684 -15.14 -25.62 -9.66
N GLU A 685 -13.96 -25.24 -9.16
CA GLU A 685 -12.71 -25.21 -9.91
C GLU A 685 -11.81 -26.42 -9.60
N GLU A 686 -12.11 -27.17 -8.53
CA GLU A 686 -11.34 -28.36 -8.17
C GLU A 686 -11.59 -29.50 -9.16
N ASP A 687 -10.56 -30.30 -9.43
CA ASP A 687 -10.62 -31.46 -10.32
C ASP A 687 -10.42 -32.78 -9.56
N VAL A 688 -9.82 -32.74 -8.38
CA VAL A 688 -9.52 -33.93 -7.58
C VAL A 688 -10.77 -34.36 -6.80
N LEU A 689 -11.35 -35.50 -7.18
CA LEU A 689 -12.57 -36.05 -6.58
C LEU A 689 -12.48 -36.23 -5.06
N GLU A 690 -11.31 -36.63 -4.53
CA GLU A 690 -11.09 -36.76 -3.09
C GLU A 690 -11.27 -35.42 -2.37
N ILE A 691 -10.76 -34.33 -2.95
CA ILE A 691 -10.86 -32.99 -2.39
C ILE A 691 -12.31 -32.49 -2.47
N LYS A 692 -13.02 -32.73 -3.59
CA LYS A 692 -14.45 -32.41 -3.70
C LYS A 692 -15.28 -33.07 -2.61
N ASN A 693 -15.05 -34.37 -2.37
CA ASN A 693 -15.73 -35.09 -1.29
C ASN A 693 -15.42 -34.48 0.08
N LEU A 694 -14.16 -34.11 0.33
CA LEU A 694 -13.76 -33.48 1.58
C LEU A 694 -14.44 -32.13 1.80
N VAL A 695 -14.57 -31.29 0.77
CA VAL A 695 -15.30 -30.02 0.85
C VAL A 695 -16.77 -30.24 1.18
N ILE A 696 -17.42 -31.18 0.49
CA ILE A 696 -18.83 -31.52 0.73
C ILE A 696 -19.02 -32.04 2.16
N GLN A 697 -18.12 -32.92 2.60
CA GLN A 697 -18.14 -33.47 3.96
C GLN A 697 -17.96 -32.37 5.01
N GLY A 698 -16.96 -31.52 4.82
CA GLY A 698 -16.63 -30.41 5.70
C GLY A 698 -17.76 -29.40 5.87
N ILE A 699 -18.32 -28.91 4.76
CA ILE A 699 -19.45 -27.98 4.82
C ILE A 699 -20.69 -28.67 5.38
N GLY A 700 -20.94 -29.95 5.04
CA GLY A 700 -22.05 -30.72 5.56
C GLY A 700 -21.99 -30.89 7.09
N GLN A 701 -20.81 -31.17 7.65
CA GLN A 701 -20.57 -31.30 9.09
C GLN A 701 -20.90 -30.04 9.89
N THR A 702 -20.96 -28.86 9.26
CA THR A 702 -21.41 -27.63 9.93
C THR A 702 -22.87 -27.72 10.42
N GLY A 703 -23.66 -28.64 9.87
CA GLY A 703 -25.08 -28.82 10.23
C GLY A 703 -26.00 -27.69 9.78
N LYS A 704 -25.47 -26.67 9.10
CA LYS A 704 -26.23 -25.48 8.72
C LYS A 704 -27.04 -25.76 7.46
N LYS A 705 -28.37 -25.80 7.60
CA LYS A 705 -29.32 -25.99 6.48
C LYS A 705 -29.01 -25.12 5.25
N ARG A 706 -28.72 -23.83 5.45
CA ARG A 706 -28.36 -22.90 4.36
C ARG A 706 -27.08 -23.32 3.63
N ALA A 707 -26.09 -23.84 4.35
CA ALA A 707 -24.84 -24.30 3.76
C ALA A 707 -25.07 -25.55 2.89
N ILE A 708 -25.92 -26.48 3.35
CA ILE A 708 -26.30 -27.68 2.60
C ILE A 708 -27.03 -27.32 1.29
N ILE A 709 -27.99 -26.38 1.35
CA ILE A 709 -28.67 -25.89 0.14
C ILE A 709 -27.67 -25.23 -0.82
N ALA A 710 -26.70 -24.47 -0.30
CA ALA A 710 -25.66 -23.84 -1.11
C ALA A 710 -24.73 -24.87 -1.78
N ILE A 711 -24.39 -25.97 -1.10
CA ILE A 711 -23.68 -27.12 -1.71
C ILE A 711 -24.50 -27.66 -2.88
N MET A 712 -25.79 -27.97 -2.69
CA MET A 712 -26.62 -28.56 -3.74
C MET A 712 -26.79 -27.64 -4.95
N ASN A 713 -26.97 -26.33 -4.73
CA ASN A 713 -26.98 -25.35 -5.83
C ASN A 713 -25.64 -25.31 -6.58
N THR A 714 -24.52 -25.34 -5.86
CA THR A 714 -23.18 -25.36 -6.45
C THR A 714 -22.95 -26.63 -7.28
N LEU A 715 -23.35 -27.80 -6.76
CA LEU A 715 -23.27 -29.07 -7.49
C LEU A 715 -24.19 -29.10 -8.73
N ARG A 716 -25.33 -28.41 -8.68
CA ARG A 716 -26.19 -28.21 -9.86
C ARG A 716 -25.50 -27.40 -10.95
N GLU A 717 -24.79 -26.34 -10.59
CA GLU A 717 -24.00 -25.53 -11.53
C GLU A 717 -22.83 -26.30 -12.13
N ILE A 718 -22.16 -27.15 -11.34
CA ILE A 718 -21.05 -28.00 -11.82
C ILE A 718 -21.55 -29.06 -12.82
N GLY A 719 -22.78 -29.55 -12.67
CA GLY A 719 -23.38 -30.52 -13.58
C GLY A 719 -22.89 -31.97 -13.42
N ASP A 720 -22.13 -32.27 -12.35
CA ASP A 720 -21.65 -33.62 -12.05
C ASP A 720 -22.70 -34.41 -11.24
N ARG A 721 -23.39 -35.33 -11.94
CA ARG A 721 -24.45 -36.16 -11.35
C ARG A 721 -23.93 -37.12 -10.28
N ASP A 722 -22.76 -37.71 -10.46
CA ASP A 722 -22.21 -38.70 -9.53
C ASP A 722 -21.80 -38.03 -8.21
N LEU A 723 -21.25 -36.82 -8.30
CA LEU A 723 -20.91 -36.01 -7.14
C LEU A 723 -22.15 -35.57 -6.35
N LYS A 724 -23.26 -35.22 -7.03
CA LYS A 724 -24.55 -34.95 -6.36
C LYS A 724 -25.08 -36.17 -5.61
N LEU A 725 -25.04 -37.36 -6.22
CA LEU A 725 -25.50 -38.59 -5.58
C LEU A 725 -24.69 -38.89 -4.31
N ARG A 726 -23.36 -38.74 -4.36
CA ARG A 726 -22.47 -38.88 -3.19
C ARG A 726 -22.79 -37.88 -2.09
N ALA A 727 -23.05 -36.62 -2.46
CA ALA A 727 -23.44 -35.59 -1.50
C ALA A 727 -24.75 -35.95 -0.79
N LEU A 728 -25.77 -36.40 -1.53
CA LEU A 728 -27.05 -36.83 -0.95
C LEU A 728 -26.90 -38.02 -0.01
N ASP A 729 -26.14 -39.04 -0.40
CA ASP A 729 -25.89 -40.21 0.43
C ASP A 729 -25.14 -39.82 1.72
N PHE A 730 -24.15 -38.92 1.61
CA PHE A 730 -23.43 -38.38 2.77
C PHE A 730 -24.36 -37.59 3.70
N LEU A 731 -25.18 -36.68 3.16
CA LEU A 731 -26.13 -35.89 3.96
C LEU A 731 -27.15 -36.78 4.68
N GLN A 732 -27.65 -37.83 4.03
CA GLN A 732 -28.50 -38.83 4.68
C GLN A 732 -27.78 -39.49 5.86
N SER A 733 -26.53 -39.94 5.64
CA SER A 733 -25.75 -40.60 6.69
C SER A 733 -25.44 -39.68 7.87
N LEU A 734 -25.27 -38.38 7.62
CA LEU A 734 -24.92 -37.39 8.63
C LEU A 734 -26.12 -36.96 9.47
N PHE A 735 -27.30 -36.79 8.87
CA PHE A 735 -28.47 -36.23 9.55
C PHE A 735 -29.55 -37.26 9.91
N GLY A 736 -29.49 -38.48 9.36
CA GLY A 736 -30.47 -39.54 9.64
C GLY A 736 -31.90 -39.04 9.46
N ASP A 737 -32.76 -39.23 10.47
CA ASP A 737 -34.17 -38.83 10.44
C ASP A 737 -34.38 -37.31 10.26
N ASN A 738 -33.42 -36.47 10.68
CA ASN A 738 -33.49 -35.02 10.56
C ASN A 738 -33.26 -34.51 9.12
N SER A 739 -32.87 -35.39 8.19
CA SER A 739 -32.64 -35.07 6.78
C SER A 739 -33.93 -34.77 6.02
N HIS A 740 -35.10 -35.24 6.49
CA HIS A 740 -36.38 -35.14 5.77
C HIS A 740 -36.69 -33.72 5.29
N ASN A 741 -36.63 -32.73 6.19
CA ASN A 741 -36.91 -31.33 5.87
C ASN A 741 -35.88 -30.67 4.94
N ILE A 742 -34.67 -31.22 4.86
CA ILE A 742 -33.60 -30.72 4.00
C ILE A 742 -33.74 -31.35 2.61
N LEU A 743 -33.97 -32.65 2.55
CA LEU A 743 -34.20 -33.39 1.32
C LEU A 743 -35.45 -32.93 0.57
N THR A 744 -36.53 -32.58 1.27
CA THR A 744 -37.73 -31.99 0.64
C THR A 744 -37.41 -30.66 -0.03
N GLU A 745 -36.66 -29.77 0.61
CA GLU A 745 -36.26 -28.49 0.01
C GLU A 745 -35.28 -28.67 -1.15
N ILE A 746 -34.35 -29.63 -1.06
CA ILE A 746 -33.46 -29.98 -2.17
C ILE A 746 -34.28 -30.50 -3.36
N LYS A 747 -35.33 -31.29 -3.12
CA LYS A 747 -36.22 -31.80 -4.16
C LYS A 747 -36.95 -30.67 -4.90
N GLU A 748 -37.39 -29.63 -4.19
CA GLU A 748 -38.09 -28.49 -4.79
C GLU A 748 -37.23 -27.68 -5.76
N ILE A 749 -35.90 -27.72 -5.60
CA ILE A 749 -34.94 -26.98 -6.43
C ILE A 749 -34.21 -27.85 -7.47
N GLU A 750 -34.49 -29.15 -7.52
CA GLU A 750 -33.79 -30.11 -8.40
C GLU A 750 -34.64 -30.49 -9.61
N GLU A 751 -34.02 -30.41 -10.79
CA GLU A 751 -34.67 -30.66 -12.08
C GLU A 751 -34.25 -32.02 -12.69
N ASP A 752 -33.14 -32.62 -12.23
CA ASP A 752 -32.68 -33.91 -12.76
C ASP A 752 -33.53 -35.08 -12.20
N PRO A 753 -34.27 -35.81 -13.06
CA PRO A 753 -35.19 -36.86 -12.62
C PRO A 753 -34.50 -38.04 -11.92
N VAL A 754 -33.21 -38.28 -12.19
CA VAL A 754 -32.43 -39.34 -11.50
C VAL A 754 -32.14 -38.92 -10.06
N ILE A 755 -31.79 -37.66 -9.84
CA ILE A 755 -31.54 -37.10 -8.51
C ILE A 755 -32.85 -37.03 -7.72
N THR A 756 -33.94 -36.54 -8.32
CA THR A 756 -35.27 -36.52 -7.70
C THR A 756 -35.72 -37.92 -7.26
N LYS A 757 -35.52 -38.93 -8.11
CA LYS A 757 -35.83 -40.33 -7.77
C LYS A 757 -35.00 -40.82 -6.60
N ARG A 758 -33.69 -40.50 -6.56
CA ARG A 758 -32.82 -40.86 -5.42
C ARG A 758 -33.30 -40.21 -4.13
N ILE A 759 -33.66 -38.92 -4.17
CA ILE A 759 -34.21 -38.22 -3.01
C ILE A 759 -35.51 -38.91 -2.52
N ASP A 760 -36.39 -39.32 -3.44
CA ASP A 760 -37.61 -40.06 -3.10
C ASP A 760 -37.34 -41.43 -2.47
N GLU A 761 -36.25 -42.10 -2.85
CA GLU A 761 -35.80 -43.34 -2.20
C GLU A 761 -35.29 -43.05 -0.78
N LEU A 762 -34.52 -41.98 -0.60
CA LEU A 762 -33.97 -41.57 0.70
C LEU A 762 -35.04 -41.06 1.68
N LEU A 763 -36.12 -40.43 1.17
CA LEU A 763 -37.27 -40.01 1.98
C LEU A 763 -38.19 -41.17 2.40
N ARG A 764 -38.03 -42.36 1.80
CA ARG A 764 -38.81 -43.56 2.12
C ARG A 764 -38.08 -44.55 3.02
N ALA A 765 -36.75 -44.44 3.06
CA ALA A 765 -35.86 -45.21 3.92
C ALA A 765 -35.81 -44.59 5.32
#